data_AF-A0A954TGU7-F1
#
_entry.id   AF-A0A954TGU7-F1
#
_cell.length_a   1.000
_cell.length_b   1.000
_cell.length_c   1.000
_cell.angle_alpha   90.00
_cell.angle_beta   90.00
_cell.angle_gamma   90.00
#
_symmetry.space_group_name_H-M   'P 1'
#
loop_
_entity.id
_entity.type
_entity.pdbx_description
1 polymer ?
#
loop_
_entity_poly.entity_id
_entity_poly.type
_entity_poly.pdbx_seq_one_letter_code
_entity_poly.pdbx_strand_id
1 'polypeptide(L)'
;MGRIQSSVGLVTGVAIEETVNQLIQLNALPRQRLESRNALLEREQVAIAELTALVVGVQLSTDRLGQSTLFSATSVTSSNKDALAVRSSGAPTPGNYSFIPVRQAQNQQLTSSLFSSSDYKLNEGEIVINTGGFLDSSISLDELNGGEGVSRGYLRITDKSGTSQSVDLRFAQDAQDVVDAINATDNLGVVASIDGDHFVLTDVSGGNVGNLSVSEVSGGTTASDLGLAGISTASNTASGTSVQALTAATGLSRLLDNRGLDIPTNGVALQFQLQDGSSVDLNTKLISNTASLGQLIDEINDAGDGKLQASISASGKTIEIQDLTSGTATFSVSSPAGTLAEQLGLDNASVGGLITSDRLIAGLSDVLLSSLGGGQGLGTLGQIAITDRSGASDTIDLSSATTLDDVINAFNESSVSVTAQLNRTKTGIELIDTTGATASDLIIANADATNSATALQLESSSASVRIDSGSLNLQFVTNNTKIADFNQGRGVRFGSIQFTDSTGETSAINLATLNPTTIGDVVNKINKLGIGVSASINETGDGLLLVDTAGGSGTLKVEDINGGSAALDLGIAGTATTLNVNGQEESGIDGSLTIRIKTDAETTLADLAEKINALEGSPVSASILNLNASGGVRLLLNSNASGSQGRVTIAGEVGIGFSETSEGRDALLAFGANESSGGVLVSSSSNDFTGLVDDLEFTITGTSTTPVTVSVSQS
;
A
#
# COMPACT_ATOMS: atom_id res chain seq x y z
N MET A 1 7.94 -26.22 -124.39
CA MET A 1 9.01 -27.07 -123.79
C MET A 1 8.76 -27.09 -122.29
N GLY A 2 8.12 -28.08 -121.66
CA GLY A 2 8.13 -29.50 -121.95
C GLY A 2 9.07 -30.17 -120.96
N ARG A 3 8.56 -30.53 -119.77
CA ARG A 3 8.99 -31.72 -119.02
C ARG A 3 8.03 -32.01 -117.86
N ILE A 4 7.01 -32.79 -118.20
CA ILE A 4 6.33 -33.69 -117.27
C ILE A 4 7.33 -34.82 -116.96
N GLN A 5 7.51 -35.16 -115.68
CA GLN A 5 7.83 -36.53 -115.30
C GLN A 5 6.69 -37.07 -114.43
N SER A 6 6.00 -38.05 -115.00
CA SER A 6 5.06 -38.95 -114.35
C SER A 6 5.84 -40.14 -113.84
N SER A 7 5.62 -40.54 -112.58
CA SER A 7 5.61 -41.95 -112.19
C SER A 7 4.59 -42.20 -111.08
N VAL A 8 3.40 -42.65 -111.49
CA VAL A 8 2.55 -43.62 -110.76
C VAL A 8 3.40 -44.87 -110.51
N GLY A 9 3.30 -45.67 -109.44
CA GLY A 9 2.44 -45.70 -108.27
C GLY A 9 2.64 -47.04 -107.52
N LEU A 10 1.79 -47.25 -106.51
CA LEU A 10 1.33 -48.51 -105.89
C LEU A 10 2.37 -49.48 -105.29
N VAL A 11 2.09 -49.80 -104.02
CA VAL A 11 2.71 -50.78 -103.12
C VAL A 11 3.91 -50.23 -102.33
N THR A 12 3.63 -49.70 -101.16
CA THR A 12 4.12 -50.25 -99.88
C THR A 12 3.30 -49.62 -98.75
N GLY A 13 2.96 -50.42 -97.74
CA GLY A 13 1.84 -50.19 -96.82
C GLY A 13 1.72 -48.75 -96.31
N VAL A 14 0.49 -48.22 -96.34
CA VAL A 14 0.16 -47.06 -95.52
C VAL A 14 0.51 -47.47 -94.09
N ALA A 15 1.57 -46.91 -93.55
CA ALA A 15 1.88 -47.03 -92.14
C ALA A 15 0.80 -46.23 -91.42
N ILE A 16 -0.37 -46.85 -91.23
CA ILE A 16 -1.53 -46.25 -90.58
C ILE A 16 -1.10 -45.76 -89.20
N GLU A 17 -0.28 -46.54 -88.51
CA GLU A 17 0.32 -46.17 -87.22
C GLU A 17 1.17 -44.90 -87.33
N GLU A 18 2.02 -44.77 -88.34
CA GLU A 18 2.86 -43.58 -88.54
C GLU A 18 2.05 -42.35 -88.93
N THR A 19 1.04 -42.51 -89.78
CA THR A 19 0.16 -41.42 -90.22
C THR A 19 -0.78 -40.97 -89.09
N VAL A 20 -1.28 -41.92 -88.29
CA VAL A 20 -2.07 -41.65 -87.08
C VAL A 20 -1.19 -40.98 -86.02
N ASN A 21 0.06 -41.42 -85.83
CA ASN A 21 1.01 -40.78 -84.92
C ASN A 21 1.33 -39.34 -85.37
N GLN A 22 1.52 -39.10 -86.67
CA GLN A 22 1.71 -37.74 -87.22
C GLN A 22 0.47 -36.86 -87.02
N LEU A 23 -0.75 -37.40 -87.20
CA LEU A 23 -2.00 -36.68 -86.92
C LEU A 23 -2.25 -36.46 -85.42
N ILE A 24 -1.85 -37.40 -84.56
CA ILE A 24 -1.88 -37.25 -83.09
C ILE A 24 -0.90 -36.15 -82.67
N GLN A 25 0.31 -36.11 -83.24
CA GLN A 25 1.28 -35.04 -83.00
C GLN A 25 0.75 -33.68 -83.45
N LEU A 26 0.11 -33.60 -84.62
CA LEU A 26 -0.51 -32.37 -85.12
C LEU A 26 -1.68 -31.90 -84.23
N ASN A 27 -2.52 -32.83 -83.75
CA ASN A 27 -3.61 -32.53 -82.82
C ASN A 27 -3.11 -32.23 -81.39
N ALA A 28 -1.89 -32.64 -81.04
CA ALA A 28 -1.25 -32.31 -79.77
C ALA A 28 -0.59 -30.92 -79.74
N LEU A 29 -0.42 -30.24 -80.89
CA LEU A 29 0.16 -28.89 -80.98
C LEU A 29 -0.51 -27.85 -80.07
N PRO A 30 -1.86 -27.76 -79.99
CA PRO A 30 -2.52 -26.85 -79.05
C PRO A 30 -2.18 -27.15 -77.59
N ARG A 31 -2.11 -28.43 -77.21
CA ARG A 31 -1.72 -28.87 -75.87
C ARG A 31 -0.27 -28.51 -75.57
N GLN A 32 0.67 -28.77 -76.49
CA GLN A 32 2.08 -28.39 -76.33
C GLN A 32 2.29 -26.87 -76.22
N ARG A 33 1.47 -26.06 -76.92
CA ARG A 33 1.47 -24.61 -76.77
C ARG A 33 0.97 -24.16 -75.39
N LEU A 34 -0.04 -24.84 -74.84
CA LEU A 34 -0.53 -24.60 -73.48
C LEU A 34 0.49 -25.04 -72.42
N GLU A 35 1.12 -26.20 -72.58
CA GLU A 35 2.23 -26.67 -71.73
C GLU A 35 3.40 -25.69 -71.73
N SER A 36 3.78 -25.18 -72.91
CA SER A 36 4.85 -24.17 -73.04
C SER A 36 4.47 -22.83 -72.39
N ARG A 37 3.20 -22.42 -72.49
CA ARG A 37 2.69 -21.23 -71.80
C ARG A 37 2.64 -21.43 -70.30
N ASN A 38 2.22 -22.58 -69.80
CA ASN A 38 2.23 -22.90 -68.37
C ASN A 38 3.67 -22.88 -67.83
N ALA A 39 4.63 -23.49 -68.52
CA ALA A 39 6.04 -23.47 -68.11
C ALA A 39 6.67 -22.05 -68.16
N LEU A 40 6.12 -21.13 -68.96
CA LEU A 40 6.51 -19.73 -68.94
C LEU A 40 5.87 -18.99 -67.75
N LEU A 41 4.56 -19.17 -67.54
CA LEU A 41 3.82 -18.59 -66.42
C LEU A 41 4.35 -19.09 -65.06
N GLU A 42 4.75 -20.35 -64.93
CA GLU A 42 5.38 -20.89 -63.73
C GLU A 42 6.73 -20.20 -63.45
N ARG A 43 7.55 -19.96 -64.48
CA ARG A 43 8.80 -19.20 -64.33
C ARG A 43 8.56 -17.74 -63.97
N GLU A 44 7.54 -17.11 -64.56
CA GLU A 44 7.11 -15.76 -64.18
C GLU A 44 6.62 -15.72 -62.74
N GLN A 45 5.86 -16.71 -62.30
CA GLN A 45 5.38 -16.83 -60.91
C GLN A 45 6.54 -16.97 -59.93
N VAL A 46 7.54 -17.79 -60.22
CA VAL A 46 8.76 -17.93 -59.40
C VAL A 46 9.54 -16.62 -59.35
N ALA A 47 9.75 -15.97 -60.50
CA ALA A 47 10.46 -14.69 -60.56
C ALA A 47 9.72 -13.57 -59.80
N ILE A 48 8.38 -13.52 -59.87
CA ILE A 48 7.56 -12.58 -59.10
C ILE A 48 7.64 -12.90 -57.61
N ALA A 49 7.63 -14.17 -57.21
CA ALA A 49 7.79 -14.56 -55.81
C ALA A 49 9.17 -14.16 -55.25
N GLU A 50 10.25 -14.38 -56.00
CA GLU A 50 11.60 -13.94 -55.63
C GLU A 50 11.71 -12.41 -55.53
N LEU A 51 11.16 -11.68 -56.51
CA LEU A 51 11.14 -10.22 -56.48
C LEU A 51 10.33 -9.71 -55.28
N THR A 52 9.19 -10.33 -54.98
CA THR A 52 8.35 -9.97 -53.82
C THR A 52 9.12 -10.20 -52.53
N ALA A 53 9.84 -11.33 -52.39
CA ALA A 53 10.67 -11.60 -51.22
C ALA A 53 11.79 -10.56 -51.04
N LEU A 54 12.46 -10.16 -52.14
CA LEU A 54 13.49 -9.11 -52.10
C LEU A 54 12.91 -7.75 -51.72
N VAL A 55 11.76 -7.37 -52.28
CA VAL A 55 11.08 -6.10 -51.96
C VAL A 55 10.62 -6.08 -50.50
N VAL A 56 10.06 -7.17 -49.98
CA VAL A 56 9.72 -7.31 -48.56
C VAL A 56 10.98 -7.18 -47.69
N GLY A 57 12.10 -7.78 -48.10
CA GLY A 57 13.38 -7.62 -47.39
C GLY A 57 13.88 -6.18 -47.35
N VAL A 58 13.77 -5.45 -48.46
CA VAL A 58 14.11 -4.01 -48.52
C VAL A 58 13.14 -3.18 -47.68
N GLN A 59 11.84 -3.47 -47.73
CA GLN A 59 10.82 -2.79 -46.94
C GLN A 59 11.10 -2.97 -45.44
N LEU A 60 11.31 -4.20 -44.98
CA LEU A 60 11.65 -4.49 -43.57
C LEU A 60 12.95 -3.79 -43.12
N SER A 61 13.95 -3.72 -44.00
CA SER A 61 15.21 -3.04 -43.69
C SER A 61 15.04 -1.51 -43.63
N THR A 62 14.21 -0.95 -44.50
CA THR A 62 13.89 0.48 -44.55
C THR A 62 13.01 0.89 -43.37
N ASP A 63 12.02 0.06 -43.02
CA ASP A 63 11.15 0.24 -41.85
C ASP A 63 11.98 0.23 -40.57
N ARG A 64 12.99 -0.66 -40.46
CA ARG A 64 13.95 -0.65 -39.35
C ARG A 64 14.77 0.64 -39.36
N LEU A 65 15.38 1.03 -40.48
CA LEU A 65 16.21 2.24 -40.56
C LEU A 65 15.40 3.53 -40.34
N GLY A 66 14.10 3.51 -40.62
CA GLY A 66 13.18 4.63 -40.41
C GLY A 66 12.73 4.80 -38.96
N GLN A 67 13.06 3.88 -38.05
CA GLN A 67 12.73 4.03 -36.63
C GLN A 67 13.57 5.15 -36.04
N SER A 68 12.92 6.23 -35.59
CA SER A 68 13.59 7.37 -34.96
C SER A 68 14.37 6.98 -33.70
N THR A 69 13.94 5.92 -33.01
CA THR A 69 14.58 5.35 -31.81
C THR A 69 16.02 4.88 -32.04
N LEU A 70 16.39 4.49 -33.27
CA LEU A 70 17.77 4.13 -33.61
C LEU A 70 18.72 5.33 -33.50
N PHE A 71 18.23 6.54 -33.77
CA PHE A 71 19.04 7.77 -33.80
C PHE A 71 18.94 8.58 -32.49
N SER A 72 18.00 8.23 -31.62
CA SER A 72 17.90 8.74 -30.26
C SER A 72 18.32 7.69 -29.21
N ALA A 73 18.99 6.62 -29.64
CA ALA A 73 19.43 5.56 -28.73
C ALA A 73 20.43 6.14 -27.73
N THR A 74 20.21 5.90 -26.45
CA THR A 74 21.10 6.32 -25.37
C THR A 74 21.83 5.13 -24.79
N SER A 75 23.12 5.28 -24.53
CA SER A 75 23.89 4.33 -23.74
C SER A 75 23.92 4.79 -22.29
N VAL A 76 23.69 3.85 -21.37
CA VAL A 76 23.69 4.09 -19.93
C VAL A 76 24.79 3.25 -19.30
N THR A 77 25.64 3.88 -18.49
CA THR A 77 26.74 3.20 -17.81
C THR A 77 26.76 3.57 -16.33
N SER A 78 26.99 2.57 -15.48
CA SER A 78 27.23 2.74 -14.03
C SER A 78 28.71 2.58 -13.73
N SER A 79 29.25 3.47 -12.89
CA SER A 79 30.62 3.41 -12.38
C SER A 79 30.87 2.21 -11.46
N ASN A 80 29.83 1.66 -10.83
CA ASN A 80 29.89 0.46 -10.00
C ASN A 80 28.64 -0.41 -10.22
N LYS A 81 28.74 -1.38 -11.13
CA LYS A 81 27.63 -2.28 -11.51
C LYS A 81 27.31 -3.33 -10.44
N ASP A 82 28.25 -3.61 -9.55
CA ASP A 82 28.06 -4.59 -8.47
C ASP A 82 27.19 -4.01 -7.34
N ALA A 83 27.13 -2.68 -7.23
CA ALA A 83 26.26 -1.99 -6.28
C ALA A 83 24.96 -1.48 -6.93
N LEU A 84 25.05 -0.88 -8.13
CA LEU A 84 23.90 -0.28 -8.81
C LEU A 84 23.92 -0.62 -10.30
N ALA A 85 22.99 -1.47 -10.73
CA ALA A 85 22.70 -1.74 -12.12
C ALA A 85 21.68 -0.72 -12.65
N VAL A 86 21.82 -0.33 -13.92
CA VAL A 86 20.91 0.63 -14.56
C VAL A 86 20.57 0.15 -15.97
N ARG A 87 19.29 0.26 -16.34
CA ARG A 87 18.80 0.00 -17.69
C ARG A 87 18.01 1.20 -18.22
N SER A 88 18.05 1.37 -19.55
CA SER A 88 17.23 2.34 -20.27
C SER A 88 15.89 1.70 -20.59
N SER A 89 14.78 2.30 -20.14
CA SER A 89 13.43 1.87 -20.51
C SER A 89 12.85 2.68 -21.68
N GLY A 90 13.45 3.82 -22.02
CA GLY A 90 13.03 4.69 -23.12
C GLY A 90 14.17 5.55 -23.67
N ALA A 91 13.94 6.87 -23.75
CA ALA A 91 14.89 7.88 -24.23
C ALA A 91 15.32 8.82 -23.09
N PRO A 92 16.09 8.34 -22.10
CA PRO A 92 16.50 9.10 -20.94
C PRO A 92 17.31 10.34 -21.29
N THR A 93 17.16 11.40 -20.50
CA THR A 93 17.88 12.65 -20.71
C THR A 93 19.40 12.45 -20.49
N PRO A 94 20.26 12.80 -21.47
CA PRO A 94 21.71 12.70 -21.32
C PRO A 94 22.22 13.53 -20.14
N GLY A 95 23.08 12.94 -19.31
CA GLY A 95 23.54 13.56 -18.07
C GLY A 95 24.31 12.60 -17.19
N ASN A 96 24.93 13.14 -16.14
CA ASN A 96 25.55 12.37 -15.07
C ASN A 96 24.70 12.51 -13.81
N TYR A 97 24.30 11.37 -13.26
CA TYR A 97 23.51 11.28 -12.04
C TYR A 97 24.34 10.57 -10.96
N SER A 98 24.28 11.03 -9.72
CA SER A 98 25.08 10.50 -8.61
C SER A 98 24.19 9.91 -7.53
N PHE A 99 24.34 8.63 -7.27
CA PHE A 99 23.52 7.88 -6.32
C PHE A 99 24.37 7.11 -5.31
N ILE A 100 23.86 6.91 -4.10
CA ILE A 100 24.45 6.02 -3.10
C ILE A 100 23.43 4.90 -2.80
N PRO A 101 23.66 3.65 -3.23
CA PRO A 101 22.85 2.52 -2.81
C PRO A 101 23.16 2.19 -1.33
N VAL A 102 22.23 2.52 -0.45
CA VAL A 102 22.42 2.44 1.01
C VAL A 102 22.17 1.02 1.51
N ARG A 103 21.04 0.42 1.11
CA ARG A 103 20.68 -0.97 1.46
C ARG A 103 19.73 -1.59 0.44
N GLN A 104 19.68 -2.92 0.44
CA GLN A 104 18.74 -3.72 -0.36
C GLN A 104 17.42 -3.95 0.39
N ALA A 105 16.36 -4.21 -0.37
CA ALA A 105 15.10 -4.71 0.16
C ALA A 105 15.31 -6.11 0.74
N GLN A 106 14.63 -6.38 1.84
CA GLN A 106 14.73 -7.65 2.56
C GLN A 106 13.32 -8.17 2.87
N ASN A 107 13.16 -9.49 2.83
CA ASN A 107 11.92 -10.14 3.24
C ASN A 107 11.95 -10.41 4.74
N GLN A 108 10.78 -10.30 5.36
CA GLN A 108 10.62 -10.65 6.76
C GLN A 108 10.72 -12.16 6.97
N GLN A 109 11.36 -12.57 8.06
CA GLN A 109 11.39 -13.97 8.51
C GLN A 109 10.97 -14.07 9.97
N LEU A 110 10.00 -14.94 10.22
CA LEU A 110 9.48 -15.24 11.55
C LEU A 110 9.80 -16.70 11.89
N THR A 111 10.29 -16.94 13.10
CA THR A 111 10.55 -18.29 13.60
C THR A 111 9.72 -18.57 14.83
N SER A 112 9.09 -19.74 14.88
CA SER A 112 8.34 -20.17 16.04
C SER A 112 9.25 -20.50 17.22
N SER A 113 8.67 -20.61 18.41
CA SER A 113 9.24 -21.34 19.54
C SER A 113 9.67 -22.76 19.16
N LEU A 114 10.55 -23.36 19.97
CA LEU A 114 11.03 -24.71 19.76
C LEU A 114 9.96 -25.74 20.15
N PHE A 115 9.69 -26.69 19.27
CA PHE A 115 8.78 -27.82 19.50
C PHE A 115 9.52 -29.16 19.47
N SER A 116 8.95 -30.19 20.09
CA SER A 116 9.58 -31.52 20.17
C SER A 116 9.67 -32.24 18.83
N SER A 117 8.68 -32.06 17.95
CA SER A 117 8.59 -32.70 16.63
C SER A 117 7.61 -31.94 15.73
N SER A 118 7.63 -32.23 14.43
CA SER A 118 6.66 -31.72 13.45
C SER A 118 5.22 -32.15 13.75
N ASP A 119 5.07 -33.29 14.43
CA ASP A 119 3.78 -33.89 14.77
C ASP A 119 3.24 -33.36 16.12
N TYR A 120 3.86 -32.31 16.66
CA TYR A 120 3.37 -31.66 17.87
C TYR A 120 1.98 -31.08 17.61
N LYS A 121 1.02 -31.47 18.43
CA LYS A 121 -0.38 -31.03 18.35
C LYS A 121 -0.55 -29.63 18.94
N LEU A 122 -1.20 -28.76 18.18
CA LEU A 122 -1.52 -27.40 18.61
C LEU A 122 -2.79 -27.38 19.47
N ASN A 123 -2.98 -26.28 20.22
CA ASN A 123 -4.26 -26.08 20.91
C ASN A 123 -5.35 -25.75 19.89
N GLU A 124 -6.60 -26.08 20.24
CA GLU A 124 -7.78 -25.64 19.49
C GLU A 124 -7.88 -24.11 19.54
N GLY A 125 -8.19 -23.49 18.41
CA GLY A 125 -8.32 -22.04 18.30
C GLY A 125 -8.19 -21.55 16.87
N GLU A 126 -7.78 -20.29 16.74
CA GLU A 126 -7.56 -19.64 15.46
C GLU A 126 -6.18 -18.99 15.45
N ILE A 127 -5.49 -19.14 14.32
CA ILE A 127 -4.30 -18.39 13.98
C ILE A 127 -4.72 -17.30 13.01
N VAL A 128 -4.38 -16.07 13.34
CA VAL A 128 -4.66 -14.88 12.53
C VAL A 128 -3.34 -14.36 12.01
N ILE A 129 -3.22 -14.25 10.69
CA ILE A 129 -2.05 -13.70 10.00
C ILE A 129 -2.46 -12.33 9.48
N ASN A 130 -1.96 -11.27 10.11
CA ASN A 130 -2.20 -9.89 9.70
C ASN A 130 -1.12 -9.48 8.69
N THR A 131 -1.54 -8.94 7.55
CA THR A 131 -0.67 -8.44 6.48
C THR A 131 -0.57 -6.92 6.46
N GLY A 132 -1.29 -6.26 7.37
CA GLY A 132 -1.41 -4.81 7.47
C GLY A 132 -2.16 -4.43 8.74
N GLY A 133 -2.63 -3.18 8.82
CA GLY A 133 -3.33 -2.65 9.99
C GLY A 133 -2.41 -2.41 11.19
N PHE A 134 -1.11 -2.22 10.92
CA PHE A 134 -0.12 -1.92 11.96
C PHE A 134 -0.30 -0.48 12.46
N LEU A 135 -0.31 -0.31 13.78
CA LEU A 135 -0.54 0.95 14.48
C LEU A 135 0.77 1.69 14.81
N ASP A 136 1.92 1.07 14.53
CA ASP A 136 3.27 1.64 14.69
C ASP A 136 3.79 2.27 13.38
N SER A 137 2.89 2.73 12.52
CA SER A 137 3.27 3.43 11.29
C SER A 137 3.84 4.81 11.61
N SER A 138 5.04 5.10 11.11
CA SER A 138 5.68 6.40 11.28
C SER A 138 5.62 7.24 10.01
N ILE A 139 5.51 8.56 10.17
CA ILE A 139 5.49 9.51 9.06
C ILE A 139 6.88 9.66 8.43
N SER A 140 6.94 9.73 7.10
CA SER A 140 8.19 9.98 6.39
C SER A 140 8.74 11.38 6.70
N LEU A 141 10.05 11.50 6.83
CA LEU A 141 10.73 12.77 7.06
C LEU A 141 10.55 13.77 5.91
N ASP A 142 10.28 13.29 4.69
CA ASP A 142 10.01 14.17 3.53
C ASP A 142 8.64 14.86 3.63
N GLU A 143 7.78 14.39 4.52
CA GLU A 143 6.41 14.85 4.67
C GLU A 143 6.25 15.86 5.81
N LEU A 144 7.29 16.00 6.64
CA LEU A 144 7.31 16.95 7.74
C LEU A 144 7.39 18.40 7.23
N ASN A 145 7.16 19.34 8.15
CA ASN A 145 7.20 20.78 7.90
C ASN A 145 6.25 21.22 6.78
N GLY A 146 5.09 20.55 6.66
CA GLY A 146 4.09 20.86 5.66
C GLY A 146 4.44 20.38 4.25
N GLY A 147 5.37 19.44 4.12
CA GLY A 147 5.85 18.88 2.85
C GLY A 147 7.18 19.45 2.37
N GLU A 148 7.80 20.36 3.12
CA GLU A 148 9.18 20.81 2.85
C GLU A 148 10.22 19.74 3.23
N GLY A 149 9.84 18.82 4.12
CA GLY A 149 10.66 17.70 4.57
C GLY A 149 11.73 18.10 5.59
N VAL A 150 12.69 17.19 5.79
CA VAL A 150 13.84 17.35 6.69
C VAL A 150 15.14 17.23 5.91
N SER A 151 16.03 18.19 6.12
CA SER A 151 17.40 18.10 5.60
C SER A 151 18.19 17.05 6.37
N ARG A 152 18.26 15.83 5.84
CA ARG A 152 18.98 14.69 6.44
C ARG A 152 20.48 14.97 6.55
N GLY A 153 21.04 14.75 7.74
CA GLY A 153 22.40 15.15 8.06
C GLY A 153 22.85 14.66 9.42
N TYR A 154 23.56 15.52 10.15
CA TYR A 154 24.03 15.24 11.50
C TYR A 154 23.47 16.27 12.47
N LEU A 155 23.14 15.82 13.67
CA LEU A 155 22.87 16.70 14.81
C LEU A 155 23.75 16.31 15.98
N ARG A 156 24.04 17.27 16.87
CA ARG A 156 24.83 17.03 18.07
C ARG A 156 23.96 17.22 19.30
N ILE A 157 23.87 16.18 20.12
CA ILE A 157 23.18 16.19 21.42
C ILE A 157 24.22 16.22 22.52
N THR A 158 23.99 17.05 23.52
CA THR A 158 24.79 17.10 24.76
C THR A 158 23.89 16.80 25.93
N ASP A 159 24.23 15.75 26.68
CA ASP A 159 23.54 15.36 27.90
C ASP A 159 23.91 16.28 29.08
N LYS A 160 23.19 16.16 30.19
CA LYS A 160 23.41 16.96 31.40
C LYS A 160 24.67 16.56 32.17
N SER A 161 25.29 15.42 31.87
CA SER A 161 26.62 15.06 32.35
C SER A 161 27.73 15.84 31.64
N GLY A 162 27.41 16.49 30.52
CA GLY A 162 28.34 17.24 29.67
C GLY A 162 28.92 16.41 28.53
N THR A 163 28.41 15.18 28.30
CA THR A 163 28.83 14.33 27.20
C THR A 163 28.10 14.76 25.93
N SER A 164 28.86 15.01 24.85
CA SER A 164 28.28 15.34 23.55
C SER A 164 28.55 14.23 22.54
N GLN A 165 27.54 13.86 21.76
CA GLN A 165 27.67 12.95 20.62
C GLN A 165 27.02 13.54 19.37
N SER A 166 27.60 13.21 18.22
CA SER A 166 27.00 13.51 16.90
C SER A 166 26.22 12.29 16.43
N VAL A 167 24.94 12.49 16.16
CA VAL A 167 24.01 11.47 15.66
C VAL A 167 23.94 11.57 14.14
N ASP A 168 24.10 10.44 13.43
CA ASP A 168 23.99 10.35 11.98
C ASP A 168 22.54 10.05 11.58
N LEU A 169 21.88 11.01 10.93
CA LEU A 169 20.51 10.90 10.44
C LEU A 169 20.44 10.95 8.91
N ARG A 170 21.57 10.79 8.20
CA ARG A 170 21.61 10.91 6.74
C ARG A 170 20.70 9.92 6.02
N PHE A 171 20.46 8.75 6.62
CA PHE A 171 19.69 7.66 6.02
C PHE A 171 18.41 7.32 6.80
N ALA A 172 17.99 8.18 7.73
CA ALA A 172 16.70 8.04 8.40
C ALA A 172 15.57 8.33 7.41
N GLN A 173 14.57 7.44 7.30
CA GLN A 173 13.45 7.59 6.37
C GLN A 173 12.27 8.30 7.03
N ASP A 174 11.94 7.89 8.25
CA ASP A 174 10.76 8.30 9.01
C ASP A 174 11.13 8.83 10.41
N ALA A 175 10.12 9.26 11.16
CA ALA A 175 10.33 9.80 12.50
C ALA A 175 10.84 8.73 13.49
N GLN A 176 10.44 7.46 13.33
CA GLN A 176 10.91 6.37 14.19
C GLN A 176 12.40 6.08 13.94
N ASP A 177 12.87 6.10 12.69
CA ASP A 177 14.29 5.99 12.34
C ASP A 177 15.14 7.06 13.07
N VAL A 178 14.59 8.28 13.28
CA VAL A 178 15.26 9.35 14.04
C VAL A 178 15.37 9.00 15.52
N VAL A 179 14.27 8.52 16.12
CA VAL A 179 14.25 8.09 17.53
C VAL A 179 15.23 6.95 17.75
N ASP A 180 15.22 5.96 16.86
CA ASP A 180 16.09 4.79 16.94
C ASP A 180 17.56 5.18 16.75
N ALA A 181 17.88 6.07 15.82
CA ALA A 181 19.24 6.55 15.61
C ALA A 181 19.79 7.32 16.83
N ILE A 182 18.97 8.15 17.48
CA ILE A 182 19.37 8.84 18.72
C ILE A 182 19.58 7.82 19.85
N ASN A 183 18.62 6.91 20.05
CA ASN A 183 18.66 5.90 21.11
C ASN A 183 19.79 4.87 20.95
N ALA A 184 20.21 4.60 19.71
CA ALA A 184 21.33 3.72 19.40
C ALA A 184 22.71 4.40 19.56
N THR A 185 22.77 5.70 19.88
CA THR A 185 24.03 6.43 20.01
C THR A 185 24.76 6.08 21.32
N ASP A 186 25.88 5.37 21.20
CA ASP A 186 26.70 4.98 22.35
C ASP A 186 27.20 6.18 23.17
N ASN A 187 27.26 6.03 24.49
CA ASN A 187 27.73 7.04 25.44
C ASN A 187 26.92 8.34 25.44
N LEU A 188 25.67 8.32 24.95
CA LEU A 188 24.72 9.42 25.11
C LEU A 188 23.71 9.04 26.21
N GLY A 189 23.67 9.78 27.31
CA GLY A 189 22.71 9.55 28.39
C GLY A 189 21.32 10.15 28.12
N VAL A 190 20.83 10.05 26.89
CA VAL A 190 19.56 10.65 26.44
C VAL A 190 18.71 9.58 25.75
N VAL A 191 17.42 9.56 26.08
CA VAL A 191 16.41 8.75 25.41
C VAL A 191 15.52 9.70 24.61
N ALA A 192 15.39 9.46 23.31
CA ALA A 192 14.41 10.09 22.45
C ALA A 192 13.11 9.30 22.44
N SER A 193 11.99 10.02 22.34
CA SER A 193 10.65 9.49 22.08
C SER A 193 9.87 10.46 21.20
N ILE A 194 8.76 10.00 20.65
CA ILE A 194 7.77 10.82 19.96
C ILE A 194 6.61 11.05 20.93
N ASP A 195 6.07 12.27 20.94
CA ASP A 195 4.83 12.59 21.65
C ASP A 195 3.94 13.40 20.70
N GLY A 196 2.94 12.73 20.14
CA GLY A 196 2.06 13.32 19.13
C GLY A 196 2.83 13.82 17.91
N ASP A 197 2.97 15.14 17.77
CA ASP A 197 3.52 15.83 16.59
C ASP A 197 4.95 16.37 16.75
N HIS A 198 5.64 16.01 17.84
CA HIS A 198 6.99 16.49 18.12
C HIS A 198 7.88 15.41 18.75
N PHE A 199 9.19 15.65 18.73
CA PHE A 199 10.19 14.80 19.37
C PHE A 199 10.46 15.27 20.80
N VAL A 200 10.60 14.32 21.72
CA VAL A 200 10.93 14.56 23.13
C VAL A 200 12.25 13.89 23.45
N LEU A 201 13.14 14.63 24.11
CA LEU A 201 14.42 14.14 24.60
C LEU A 201 14.40 14.11 26.13
N THR A 202 14.68 12.95 26.72
CA THR A 202 14.78 12.75 28.16
C THR A 202 16.19 12.33 28.56
N ASP A 203 16.86 13.17 29.33
CA ASP A 203 18.15 12.87 29.94
C ASP A 203 17.98 11.85 31.08
N VAL A 204 18.67 10.71 30.93
CA VAL A 204 18.76 9.63 31.90
C VAL A 204 20.18 9.49 32.48
N SER A 205 21.08 10.43 32.14
CA SER A 205 22.48 10.42 32.59
C SER A 205 22.61 10.65 34.10
N GLY A 206 21.64 11.33 34.71
CA GLY A 206 21.67 11.75 36.12
C GLY A 206 22.67 12.88 36.40
N GLY A 207 23.30 13.44 35.36
CA GLY A 207 24.23 14.56 35.47
C GLY A 207 23.53 15.89 35.73
N ASN A 208 24.25 16.83 36.35
CA ASN A 208 23.80 18.21 36.55
C ASN A 208 24.95 19.21 36.26
N VAL A 209 25.86 18.83 35.36
CA VAL A 209 27.05 19.61 34.99
C VAL A 209 26.68 20.70 33.97
N GLY A 210 25.69 20.43 33.12
CA GLY A 210 25.20 21.36 32.11
C GLY A 210 23.73 21.16 31.78
N ASN A 211 23.28 21.86 30.73
CA ASN A 211 21.94 21.74 30.17
C ASN A 211 21.90 20.62 29.13
N LEU A 212 20.77 19.93 29.04
CA LEU A 212 20.43 19.13 27.87
C LEU A 212 20.32 20.08 26.68
N SER A 213 21.14 19.87 25.65
CA SER A 213 21.18 20.77 24.50
C SER A 213 21.37 20.06 23.16
N VAL A 214 20.76 20.65 22.13
CA VAL A 214 20.86 20.19 20.75
C VAL A 214 21.46 21.30 19.89
N SER A 215 22.38 20.94 19.01
CA SER A 215 23.04 21.86 18.08
C SER A 215 23.23 21.24 16.71
N GLU A 216 23.19 22.08 15.67
CA GLU A 216 23.48 21.66 14.30
C GLU A 216 24.95 21.29 14.13
N VAL A 217 25.20 20.37 13.19
CA VAL A 217 26.55 19.96 12.79
C VAL A 217 26.76 20.35 11.32
N SER A 218 27.99 20.75 10.97
CA SER A 218 28.41 21.05 9.59
C SER A 218 27.59 22.14 8.87
N GLY A 219 26.88 22.99 9.61
CA GLY A 219 26.04 24.06 9.04
C GLY A 219 24.73 23.57 8.41
N GLY A 220 24.27 22.37 8.75
CA GLY A 220 22.96 21.85 8.37
C GLY A 220 21.78 22.49 9.12
N THR A 221 20.57 22.10 8.74
CA THR A 221 19.29 22.48 9.37
C THR A 221 18.55 21.29 9.98
N THR A 222 19.21 20.13 10.11
CA THR A 222 18.56 18.88 10.54
C THR A 222 17.86 19.04 11.90
N ALA A 223 18.50 19.67 12.89
CA ALA A 223 17.86 19.87 14.19
C ALA A 223 16.71 20.89 14.11
N SER A 224 16.83 21.91 13.27
CA SER A 224 15.76 22.90 13.03
C SER A 224 14.54 22.26 12.37
N ASP A 225 14.76 21.46 11.34
CA ASP A 225 13.71 20.79 10.57
C ASP A 225 13.02 19.69 11.40
N LEU A 226 13.71 19.14 12.41
CA LEU A 226 13.13 18.22 13.41
C LEU A 226 12.53 18.94 14.62
N GLY A 227 12.50 20.28 14.64
CA GLY A 227 11.94 21.05 15.76
C GLY A 227 12.76 20.96 17.06
N LEU A 228 13.99 20.45 17.00
CA LEU A 228 14.90 20.28 18.13
C LEU A 228 15.91 21.44 18.28
N ALA A 229 15.96 22.36 17.30
CA ALA A 229 16.88 23.49 17.35
C ALA A 229 16.59 24.41 18.55
N GLY A 230 17.66 24.90 19.18
CA GLY A 230 17.55 25.85 20.29
C GLY A 230 17.22 25.22 21.64
N ILE A 231 17.07 23.89 21.73
CA ILE A 231 16.95 23.20 23.01
C ILE A 231 18.23 23.46 23.83
N SER A 232 18.03 24.09 24.98
CA SER A 232 19.02 24.24 26.04
C SER A 232 18.29 24.39 27.37
N THR A 233 17.96 23.27 28.01
CA THR A 233 17.17 23.25 29.25
C THR A 233 17.92 22.60 30.40
N ALA A 234 17.68 23.10 31.61
CA ALA A 234 18.16 22.48 32.85
C ALA A 234 17.26 21.32 33.32
N SER A 235 16.05 21.20 32.74
CA SER A 235 15.14 20.08 32.97
C SER A 235 15.73 18.77 32.43
N ASN A 236 15.29 17.64 32.98
CA ASN A 236 15.64 16.33 32.44
C ASN A 236 14.92 16.05 31.11
N THR A 237 13.80 16.72 30.85
CA THR A 237 13.03 16.53 29.61
C THR A 237 13.02 17.82 28.81
N ALA A 238 13.22 17.68 27.50
CA ALA A 238 13.12 18.74 26.51
C ALA A 238 12.18 18.31 25.38
N SER A 239 11.09 19.04 25.20
CA SER A 239 10.19 18.88 24.05
C SER A 239 10.61 19.79 22.91
N GLY A 240 10.66 19.24 21.70
CA GLY A 240 10.79 20.01 20.46
C GLY A 240 9.53 20.78 20.10
N THR A 241 9.57 21.51 19.00
CA THR A 241 8.39 22.13 18.39
C THR A 241 7.64 21.13 17.51
N SER A 242 6.34 21.37 17.30
CA SER A 242 5.55 20.60 16.32
C SER A 242 6.17 20.72 14.92
N VAL A 243 6.34 19.58 14.26
CA VAL A 243 6.91 19.49 12.90
C VAL A 243 5.89 18.95 11.88
N GLN A 244 4.65 18.75 12.30
CA GLN A 244 3.61 18.17 11.47
C GLN A 244 2.35 19.06 11.54
N ALA A 245 1.94 19.54 10.37
CA ALA A 245 0.76 20.37 10.22
C ALA A 245 0.17 20.21 8.81
N LEU A 246 -1.14 20.41 8.73
CA LEU A 246 -1.89 20.60 7.49
C LEU A 246 -1.47 21.90 6.82
N THR A 247 -1.27 21.84 5.51
CA THR A 247 -1.04 22.99 4.65
C THR A 247 -1.99 22.93 3.45
N ALA A 248 -2.11 24.03 2.72
CA ALA A 248 -2.83 24.03 1.45
C ALA A 248 -2.25 23.03 0.43
N ALA A 249 -0.97 22.66 0.56
CA ALA A 249 -0.28 21.71 -0.30
C ALA A 249 -0.47 20.24 0.13
N THR A 250 -1.02 19.97 1.32
CA THR A 250 -1.27 18.60 1.78
C THR A 250 -2.21 17.90 0.80
N GLY A 251 -1.75 16.79 0.21
CA GLY A 251 -2.58 15.96 -0.69
C GLY A 251 -3.76 15.34 0.04
N LEU A 252 -4.94 15.27 -0.61
CA LEU A 252 -6.13 14.68 0.00
C LEU A 252 -5.93 13.19 0.32
N SER A 253 -5.13 12.47 -0.47
CA SER A 253 -4.78 11.07 -0.23
C SER A 253 -4.01 10.83 1.07
N ARG A 254 -3.43 11.88 1.67
CA ARG A 254 -2.64 11.79 2.91
C ARG A 254 -3.48 11.94 4.17
N LEU A 255 -4.71 12.43 4.02
CA LEU A 255 -5.62 12.62 5.14
C LEU A 255 -6.10 11.25 5.65
N LEU A 256 -6.49 11.21 6.92
CA LEU A 256 -7.04 10.03 7.57
C LEU A 256 -6.10 8.82 7.47
N ASP A 257 -4.83 8.98 7.88
CA ASP A 257 -3.80 7.91 7.85
C ASP A 257 -3.58 7.29 6.46
N ASN A 258 -3.45 8.16 5.44
CA ASN A 258 -3.33 7.77 4.03
C ASN A 258 -4.54 7.04 3.43
N ARG A 259 -5.68 7.01 4.14
CA ARG A 259 -6.93 6.52 3.56
C ARG A 259 -7.45 7.44 2.47
N GLY A 260 -7.18 8.73 2.63
CA GLY A 260 -7.73 9.80 1.82
C GLY A 260 -9.23 9.98 1.99
N LEU A 261 -9.81 10.84 1.15
CA LEU A 261 -11.25 11.13 1.18
C LEU A 261 -11.98 10.30 0.12
N ASP A 262 -13.19 9.83 0.43
CA ASP A 262 -14.08 9.21 -0.54
C ASP A 262 -14.99 10.28 -1.14
N ILE A 263 -14.62 10.73 -2.34
CA ILE A 263 -15.33 11.81 -3.02
C ILE A 263 -16.36 11.19 -3.96
N PRO A 264 -17.66 11.47 -3.77
CA PRO A 264 -18.70 10.90 -4.62
C PRO A 264 -18.52 11.37 -6.06
N THR A 265 -18.55 10.43 -7.00
CA THR A 265 -18.35 10.74 -8.43
C THR A 265 -19.53 11.48 -9.07
N ASN A 266 -20.70 11.47 -8.43
CA ASN A 266 -21.91 12.15 -8.87
C ASN A 266 -22.76 12.60 -7.66
N GLY A 267 -23.50 13.70 -7.81
CA GLY A 267 -24.36 14.24 -6.76
C GLY A 267 -23.69 15.30 -5.90
N VAL A 268 -24.45 15.84 -4.94
CA VAL A 268 -23.99 16.86 -3.99
C VAL A 268 -23.15 16.18 -2.92
N ALA A 269 -21.86 16.53 -2.86
CA ALA A 269 -20.91 15.93 -1.94
C ALA A 269 -21.05 16.49 -0.52
N LEU A 270 -21.21 17.82 -0.41
CA LEU A 270 -21.50 18.50 0.85
C LEU A 270 -22.68 19.45 0.66
N GLN A 271 -23.58 19.48 1.62
CA GLN A 271 -24.64 20.46 1.73
C GLN A 271 -24.49 21.21 3.05
N PHE A 272 -24.43 22.54 2.96
CA PHE A 272 -24.34 23.45 4.09
C PHE A 272 -25.69 24.13 4.28
N GLN A 273 -26.28 23.97 5.47
CA GLN A 273 -27.45 24.76 5.89
C GLN A 273 -26.97 25.93 6.72
N LEU A 274 -27.24 27.17 6.30
CA LEU A 274 -26.73 28.39 6.91
C LEU A 274 -27.71 29.00 7.93
N GLN A 275 -27.21 29.89 8.78
CA GLN A 275 -28.01 30.59 9.80
C GLN A 275 -29.08 31.50 9.20
N ASP A 276 -28.87 32.03 7.98
CA ASP A 276 -29.88 32.79 7.22
C ASP A 276 -31.03 31.92 6.66
N GLY A 277 -30.96 30.59 6.83
CA GLY A 277 -31.92 29.61 6.34
C GLY A 277 -31.73 29.23 4.86
N SER A 278 -30.68 29.70 4.21
CA SER A 278 -30.30 29.25 2.87
C SER A 278 -29.42 28.00 2.91
N SER A 279 -29.38 27.29 1.79
CA SER A 279 -28.58 26.08 1.60
C SER A 279 -27.53 26.32 0.51
N VAL A 280 -26.33 25.80 0.71
CA VAL A 280 -25.24 25.79 -0.27
C VAL A 280 -24.87 24.35 -0.57
N ASP A 281 -24.89 23.98 -1.84
CA ASP A 281 -24.52 22.65 -2.30
C ASP A 281 -23.13 22.69 -2.97
N LEU A 282 -22.22 21.84 -2.52
CA LEU A 282 -20.93 21.61 -3.14
C LEU A 282 -20.97 20.33 -3.99
N ASN A 283 -20.77 20.49 -5.29
CA ASN A 283 -20.52 19.37 -6.20
C ASN A 283 -19.05 19.41 -6.59
N THR A 284 -18.23 18.57 -5.97
CA THR A 284 -16.79 18.47 -6.28
C THR A 284 -16.52 17.40 -7.33
N LYS A 285 -15.46 17.60 -8.12
CA LYS A 285 -14.89 16.59 -9.04
C LYS A 285 -13.43 16.31 -8.72
N LEU A 286 -12.98 16.72 -7.54
CA LEU A 286 -11.62 16.45 -7.08
C LEU A 286 -11.39 14.94 -6.99
N ILE A 287 -10.16 14.54 -7.28
CA ILE A 287 -9.72 13.16 -7.17
C ILE A 287 -8.76 13.11 -5.99
N SER A 288 -9.09 12.33 -4.97
CA SER A 288 -8.34 12.25 -3.70
C SER A 288 -6.83 12.02 -3.91
N ASN A 289 -6.46 11.20 -4.89
CA ASN A 289 -5.06 10.87 -5.20
C ASN A 289 -4.25 11.95 -5.93
N THR A 290 -4.87 13.04 -6.39
CA THR A 290 -4.17 14.11 -7.12
C THR A 290 -4.48 15.51 -6.61
N ALA A 291 -5.60 15.69 -5.91
CA ALA A 291 -6.01 16.95 -5.35
C ALA A 291 -5.35 17.24 -4.00
N SER A 292 -5.32 18.52 -3.65
CA SER A 292 -4.80 19.03 -2.38
C SER A 292 -5.91 19.59 -1.50
N LEU A 293 -5.63 19.70 -0.21
CA LEU A 293 -6.54 20.29 0.77
C LEU A 293 -6.85 21.76 0.45
N GLY A 294 -5.87 22.50 -0.08
CA GLY A 294 -6.09 23.87 -0.56
C GLY A 294 -7.15 23.94 -1.63
N GLN A 295 -7.14 23.02 -2.60
CA GLN A 295 -8.16 22.98 -3.66
C GLN A 295 -9.55 22.66 -3.11
N LEU A 296 -9.66 21.77 -2.12
CA LEU A 296 -10.94 21.48 -1.48
C LEU A 296 -11.47 22.70 -0.70
N ILE A 297 -10.59 23.39 0.05
CA ILE A 297 -10.94 24.61 0.78
C ILE A 297 -11.38 25.71 -0.19
N ASP A 298 -10.69 25.88 -1.31
CA ASP A 298 -11.05 26.83 -2.36
C ASP A 298 -12.42 26.50 -2.97
N GLU A 299 -12.69 25.21 -3.30
CA GLU A 299 -14.00 24.80 -3.80
C GLU A 299 -15.14 25.05 -2.79
N ILE A 300 -14.90 24.86 -1.49
CA ILE A 300 -15.88 25.17 -0.44
C ILE A 300 -16.14 26.69 -0.36
N ASN A 301 -15.08 27.49 -0.38
CA ASN A 301 -15.17 28.95 -0.31
C ASN A 301 -15.88 29.53 -1.55
N ASP A 302 -15.56 29.02 -2.74
CA ASP A 302 -16.17 29.40 -4.00
C ASP A 302 -17.66 29.02 -4.03
N ALA A 303 -18.03 27.83 -3.53
CA ALA A 303 -19.42 27.41 -3.43
C ALA A 303 -20.23 28.28 -2.46
N GLY A 304 -19.59 28.78 -1.39
CA GLY A 304 -20.19 29.65 -0.40
C GLY A 304 -20.55 31.05 -0.90
N ASP A 305 -19.99 31.53 -2.01
CA ASP A 305 -20.21 32.88 -2.58
C ASP A 305 -20.10 34.01 -1.52
N GLY A 306 -19.10 33.90 -0.64
CA GLY A 306 -18.85 34.85 0.45
C GLY A 306 -19.75 34.70 1.69
N LYS A 307 -20.62 33.69 1.73
CA LYS A 307 -21.42 33.33 2.92
C LYS A 307 -20.69 32.37 3.86
N LEU A 308 -19.73 31.62 3.36
CA LEU A 308 -18.92 30.67 4.10
C LEU A 308 -17.45 31.05 4.02
N GLN A 309 -16.70 30.71 5.06
CA GLN A 309 -15.25 30.75 5.06
C GLN A 309 -14.71 29.45 5.63
N ALA A 310 -14.08 28.64 4.76
CA ALA A 310 -13.28 27.49 5.12
C ALA A 310 -11.81 27.87 5.23
N SER A 311 -11.14 27.40 6.28
CA SER A 311 -9.70 27.57 6.51
C SER A 311 -9.12 26.42 7.31
N ILE A 312 -7.79 26.27 7.27
CA ILE A 312 -7.07 25.37 8.18
C ILE A 312 -7.00 26.03 9.55
N SER A 313 -7.25 25.28 10.62
CA SER A 313 -7.22 25.81 11.99
C SER A 313 -5.82 26.27 12.39
N ALA A 314 -5.73 27.13 13.40
CA ALA A 314 -4.45 27.63 13.91
C ALA A 314 -3.55 26.51 14.49
N SER A 315 -4.13 25.37 14.89
CA SER A 315 -3.38 24.20 15.35
C SER A 315 -2.76 23.40 14.19
N GLY A 316 -3.18 23.64 12.96
CA GLY A 316 -2.73 22.91 11.78
C GLY A 316 -3.19 21.45 11.72
N LYS A 317 -4.22 21.06 12.48
CA LYS A 317 -4.65 19.65 12.61
C LYS A 317 -6.08 19.38 12.11
N THR A 318 -6.88 20.44 11.97
CA THR A 318 -8.29 20.42 11.60
C THR A 318 -8.58 21.48 10.56
N ILE A 319 -9.75 21.40 9.93
CA ILE A 319 -10.33 22.48 9.14
C ILE A 319 -11.48 23.14 9.91
N GLU A 320 -11.70 24.41 9.63
CA GLU A 320 -12.72 25.25 10.26
C GLU A 320 -13.57 25.86 9.17
N ILE A 321 -14.90 25.74 9.32
CA ILE A 321 -15.88 26.36 8.42
C ILE A 321 -16.73 27.33 9.22
N GLN A 322 -16.61 28.61 8.91
CA GLN A 322 -17.37 29.69 9.52
C GLN A 322 -18.50 30.11 8.59
N ASP A 323 -19.71 30.13 9.13
CA ASP A 323 -20.85 30.80 8.53
C ASP A 323 -20.78 32.31 8.82
N LEU A 324 -20.72 33.11 7.75
CA LEU A 324 -20.66 34.58 7.79
C LEU A 324 -22.05 35.22 7.70
N THR A 325 -23.10 34.42 7.57
CA THR A 325 -24.48 34.91 7.56
C THR A 325 -25.00 35.17 8.96
N SER A 326 -26.09 35.94 9.04
CA SER A 326 -26.76 36.24 10.30
C SER A 326 -28.16 35.65 10.28
N GLY A 327 -28.53 34.92 11.33
CA GLY A 327 -29.90 34.44 11.51
C GLY A 327 -30.05 33.56 12.74
N THR A 328 -31.14 32.80 12.82
CA THR A 328 -31.47 31.92 13.95
C THR A 328 -31.57 30.46 13.56
N ALA A 329 -31.38 30.12 12.28
CA ALA A 329 -31.32 28.73 11.84
C ALA A 329 -30.00 28.09 12.33
N THR A 330 -30.00 26.77 12.48
CA THR A 330 -28.79 26.04 12.89
C THR A 330 -27.86 25.89 11.70
N PHE A 331 -26.58 26.27 11.87
CA PHE A 331 -25.55 25.94 10.90
C PHE A 331 -25.20 24.45 10.99
N SER A 332 -25.29 23.72 9.88
CA SER A 332 -24.96 22.29 9.81
C SER A 332 -24.43 21.89 8.44
N VAL A 333 -23.51 20.94 8.41
CA VAL A 333 -23.02 20.31 7.17
C VAL A 333 -23.51 18.86 7.12
N SER A 334 -23.82 18.38 5.92
CA SER A 334 -24.21 16.99 5.68
C SER A 334 -23.72 16.52 4.31
N SER A 335 -23.68 15.21 4.08
CA SER A 335 -23.35 14.62 2.77
C SER A 335 -24.57 13.96 2.11
N PRO A 336 -25.25 14.63 1.18
CA PRO A 336 -26.36 14.02 0.42
C PRO A 336 -25.93 12.83 -0.46
N ALA A 337 -24.66 12.82 -0.91
CA ALA A 337 -24.04 11.71 -1.62
C ALA A 337 -22.70 11.34 -0.95
N GLY A 338 -22.46 10.05 -0.73
CA GLY A 338 -21.25 9.57 -0.05
C GLY A 338 -21.26 9.86 1.45
N THR A 339 -20.07 9.95 2.04
CA THR A 339 -19.86 10.13 3.50
C THR A 339 -18.79 11.20 3.80
N LEU A 340 -18.66 12.20 2.92
CA LEU A 340 -17.55 13.16 2.98
C LEU A 340 -17.62 14.05 4.24
N ALA A 341 -18.82 14.45 4.67
CA ALA A 341 -19.02 15.24 5.88
C ALA A 341 -18.59 14.45 7.12
N GLU A 342 -18.97 13.17 7.20
CA GLU A 342 -18.63 12.26 8.28
C GLU A 342 -17.12 11.94 8.28
N GLN A 343 -16.51 11.72 7.11
CA GLN A 343 -15.07 11.48 6.99
C GLN A 343 -14.21 12.67 7.44
N LEU A 344 -14.69 13.89 7.19
CA LEU A 344 -14.03 15.10 7.65
C LEU A 344 -14.41 15.46 9.10
N GLY A 345 -15.47 14.87 9.68
CA GLY A 345 -16.03 15.30 10.96
C GLY A 345 -16.67 16.70 10.90
N LEU A 346 -17.26 17.07 9.76
CA LEU A 346 -17.98 18.34 9.56
C LEU A 346 -19.46 18.26 9.95
N ASP A 347 -19.97 17.07 10.24
CA ASP A 347 -21.31 16.80 10.77
C ASP A 347 -21.45 17.14 12.26
N ASN A 348 -20.35 17.59 12.89
CA ASN A 348 -20.31 18.12 14.24
C ASN A 348 -21.24 19.33 14.44
N ALA A 349 -21.74 19.49 15.67
CA ALA A 349 -22.62 20.60 16.02
C ALA A 349 -21.89 21.94 15.96
N SER A 350 -22.50 22.94 15.29
CA SER A 350 -21.93 24.28 15.22
C SER A 350 -21.88 24.97 16.60
N VAL A 351 -20.74 25.60 16.89
CA VAL A 351 -20.55 26.47 18.05
C VAL A 351 -20.33 27.90 17.57
N GLY A 352 -21.32 28.77 17.76
CA GLY A 352 -21.22 30.19 17.38
C GLY A 352 -21.10 30.43 15.87
N GLY A 353 -21.67 29.56 15.04
CA GLY A 353 -21.59 29.65 13.58
C GLY A 353 -20.30 29.06 13.00
N LEU A 354 -19.41 28.52 13.83
CA LEU A 354 -18.22 27.80 13.43
C LEU A 354 -18.47 26.29 13.54
N ILE A 355 -18.00 25.53 12.57
CA ILE A 355 -17.85 24.07 12.66
C ILE A 355 -16.36 23.79 12.53
N THR A 356 -15.81 23.08 13.51
CA THR A 356 -14.44 22.55 13.46
C THR A 356 -14.54 21.07 13.14
N SER A 357 -13.73 20.65 12.17
CA SER A 357 -13.62 19.27 11.75
C SER A 357 -12.99 18.40 12.83
N ASP A 358 -13.10 17.09 12.67
CA ASP A 358 -12.25 16.16 13.42
C ASP A 358 -10.79 16.28 12.96
N ARG A 359 -9.88 15.70 13.74
CA ARG A 359 -8.45 15.66 13.42
C ARG A 359 -8.23 14.86 12.13
N LEU A 360 -7.54 15.45 11.15
CA LEU A 360 -7.40 14.86 9.80
C LEU A 360 -6.04 14.19 9.52
N ILE A 361 -5.06 14.36 10.41
CA ILE A 361 -3.71 13.78 10.32
C ILE A 361 -3.32 13.18 11.67
N ALA A 362 -2.74 11.98 11.74
CA ALA A 362 -2.21 11.42 12.99
C ALA A 362 -0.99 12.19 13.51
N GLY A 363 -0.35 11.70 14.59
CA GLY A 363 0.97 12.16 15.05
C GLY A 363 2.13 11.65 14.16
N LEU A 364 3.36 11.70 14.66
CA LEU A 364 4.56 11.25 13.94
C LEU A 364 4.73 9.72 13.91
N SER A 365 4.17 9.01 14.89
CA SER A 365 4.21 7.54 14.99
C SER A 365 2.94 7.02 15.67
N ASP A 366 1.80 7.39 15.11
CA ASP A 366 0.48 7.23 15.74
C ASP A 366 -0.59 7.04 14.64
N VAL A 367 -1.81 6.73 15.04
CA VAL A 367 -2.97 6.58 14.15
C VAL A 367 -4.19 7.33 14.70
N LEU A 368 -5.06 7.77 13.80
CA LEU A 368 -6.32 8.42 14.18
C LEU A 368 -7.34 7.38 14.67
N LEU A 369 -8.10 7.73 15.72
CA LEU A 369 -9.20 6.88 16.20
C LEU A 369 -10.31 6.72 15.15
N SER A 370 -10.46 7.69 14.24
CA SER A 370 -11.39 7.66 13.11
C SER A 370 -10.98 6.71 11.99
N SER A 371 -9.71 6.27 11.96
CA SER A 371 -9.20 5.27 11.00
C SER A 371 -9.37 3.83 11.49
N LEU A 372 -9.70 3.63 12.78
CA LEU A 372 -9.94 2.32 13.38
C LEU A 372 -11.36 1.81 13.08
N GLY A 373 -11.64 0.55 13.44
CA GLY A 373 -12.95 -0.06 13.21
C GLY A 373 -13.33 -0.14 11.72
N GLY A 374 -12.36 -0.43 10.85
CA GLY A 374 -12.54 -0.41 9.40
C GLY A 374 -12.69 0.99 8.80
N GLY A 375 -12.25 2.02 9.53
CA GLY A 375 -12.31 3.41 9.09
C GLY A 375 -13.66 4.09 9.28
N GLN A 376 -14.55 3.47 10.07
CA GLN A 376 -15.76 4.09 10.63
C GLN A 376 -15.48 4.83 11.93
N GLY A 377 -14.30 4.61 12.52
CA GLY A 377 -13.93 5.10 13.83
C GLY A 377 -14.53 4.28 14.97
N LEU A 378 -14.09 4.59 16.20
CA LEU A 378 -14.57 3.94 17.42
C LEU A 378 -15.77 4.66 18.06
N GLY A 379 -16.37 5.63 17.34
CA GLY A 379 -17.38 6.54 17.89
C GLY A 379 -16.80 7.51 18.93
N THR A 380 -17.69 8.24 19.62
CA THR A 380 -17.28 9.14 20.70
C THR A 380 -16.85 8.33 21.92
N LEU A 381 -15.61 8.50 22.37
CA LEU A 381 -15.13 7.89 23.61
C LEU A 381 -15.55 8.70 24.85
N GLY A 382 -15.67 8.03 25.98
CA GLY A 382 -16.07 8.60 27.27
C GLY A 382 -15.11 8.17 28.37
N GLN A 383 -15.61 7.41 29.35
CA GLN A 383 -14.87 7.02 30.54
C GLN A 383 -14.72 5.51 30.65
N ILE A 384 -13.53 5.07 31.07
CA ILE A 384 -13.21 3.67 31.31
C ILE A 384 -12.80 3.49 32.77
N ALA A 385 -13.40 2.52 33.44
CA ALA A 385 -12.97 2.08 34.76
C ALA A 385 -11.90 1.00 34.62
N ILE A 386 -10.78 1.20 35.29
CA ILE A 386 -9.68 0.24 35.36
C ILE A 386 -9.44 -0.18 36.80
N THR A 387 -9.23 -1.47 37.05
CA THR A 387 -8.87 -2.02 38.36
C THR A 387 -7.67 -2.92 38.22
N ASP A 388 -6.59 -2.61 38.93
CA ASP A 388 -5.38 -3.42 38.95
C ASP A 388 -5.53 -4.67 39.84
N ARG A 389 -4.55 -5.56 39.78
CA ARG A 389 -4.58 -6.83 40.51
C ARG A 389 -4.32 -6.69 42.01
N SER A 390 -3.96 -5.48 42.46
CA SER A 390 -3.92 -5.13 43.89
C SER A 390 -5.32 -4.75 44.42
N GLY A 391 -6.27 -4.48 43.52
CA GLY A 391 -7.61 -4.02 43.81
C GLY A 391 -7.75 -2.49 43.86
N ALA A 392 -6.73 -1.75 43.40
CA ALA A 392 -6.84 -0.31 43.22
C ALA A 392 -7.57 -0.02 41.91
N SER A 393 -8.47 0.96 41.92
CA SER A 393 -9.26 1.34 40.75
C SER A 393 -9.12 2.82 40.42
N ASP A 394 -9.20 3.14 39.13
CA ASP A 394 -9.23 4.51 38.61
C ASP A 394 -10.25 4.62 37.48
N THR A 395 -10.64 5.84 37.13
CA THR A 395 -11.50 6.14 35.98
C THR A 395 -10.77 7.08 35.03
N ILE A 396 -10.52 6.59 33.81
CA ILE A 396 -9.80 7.30 32.76
C ILE A 396 -10.81 8.00 31.86
N ASP A 397 -10.59 9.28 31.58
CA ASP A 397 -11.39 10.07 30.64
C ASP A 397 -10.70 10.12 29.27
N LEU A 398 -11.37 9.58 28.26
CA LEU A 398 -10.94 9.54 26.87
C LEU A 398 -11.76 10.46 25.97
N SER A 399 -12.63 11.31 26.53
CA SER A 399 -13.53 12.17 25.75
C SER A 399 -12.83 13.21 24.87
N SER A 400 -11.58 13.55 25.17
CA SER A 400 -10.73 14.42 24.35
C SER A 400 -9.74 13.67 23.46
N ALA A 401 -9.70 12.34 23.52
CA ALA A 401 -8.75 11.55 22.74
C ALA A 401 -9.14 11.55 21.25
N THR A 402 -8.16 11.84 20.40
CA THR A 402 -8.33 11.85 18.94
C THR A 402 -7.44 10.83 18.23
N THR A 403 -6.37 10.40 18.89
CA THR A 403 -5.43 9.41 18.38
C THR A 403 -5.24 8.25 19.34
N LEU A 404 -4.53 7.20 18.89
CA LEU A 404 -4.23 6.05 19.73
C LEU A 404 -3.22 6.40 20.83
N ASP A 405 -2.23 7.24 20.54
CA ASP A 405 -1.29 7.72 21.56
C ASP A 405 -2.01 8.51 22.66
N ASP A 406 -3.03 9.32 22.34
CA ASP A 406 -3.86 10.00 23.36
C ASP A 406 -4.48 8.96 24.32
N VAL A 407 -4.96 7.83 23.80
CA VAL A 407 -5.53 6.73 24.60
C VAL A 407 -4.45 6.06 25.44
N ILE A 408 -3.31 5.68 24.84
CA ILE A 408 -2.20 5.03 25.53
C ILE A 408 -1.65 5.92 26.66
N ASN A 409 -1.47 7.22 26.39
CA ASN A 409 -1.01 8.19 27.37
C ASN A 409 -2.03 8.35 28.50
N ALA A 410 -3.32 8.45 28.21
CA ALA A 410 -4.37 8.52 29.24
C ALA A 410 -4.38 7.28 30.16
N PHE A 411 -4.11 6.08 29.64
CA PHE A 411 -3.93 4.88 30.47
C PHE A 411 -2.64 4.95 31.32
N ASN A 412 -1.53 5.37 30.73
CA ASN A 412 -0.23 5.44 31.41
C ASN A 412 -0.14 6.56 32.46
N GLU A 413 -0.98 7.59 32.36
CA GLU A 413 -1.14 8.66 33.35
C GLU A 413 -2.08 8.29 34.51
N SER A 414 -2.74 7.14 34.44
CA SER A 414 -3.64 6.67 35.49
C SER A 414 -2.90 6.40 36.82
N SER A 415 -3.64 6.46 37.92
CA SER A 415 -3.09 6.23 39.27
C SER A 415 -2.89 4.75 39.63
N VAL A 416 -3.38 3.84 38.79
CA VAL A 416 -3.20 2.38 38.94
C VAL A 416 -1.87 1.93 38.34
N SER A 417 -1.32 0.81 38.84
CA SER A 417 -0.03 0.30 38.34
C SER A 417 -0.21 -0.56 37.07
N VAL A 418 -0.83 0.01 36.04
CA VAL A 418 -1.03 -0.63 34.72
C VAL A 418 -0.26 0.17 33.67
N THR A 419 0.43 -0.53 32.77
CA THR A 419 1.10 0.05 31.62
C THR A 419 0.34 -0.32 30.35
N ALA A 420 -0.03 0.67 29.55
CA ALA A 420 -0.56 0.52 28.21
C ALA A 420 0.55 0.65 27.18
N GLN A 421 0.53 -0.24 26.18
CA GLN A 421 1.43 -0.21 25.04
C GLN A 421 0.78 -0.89 23.84
N LEU A 422 1.35 -0.74 22.64
CA LEU A 422 0.93 -1.54 21.49
C LEU A 422 1.15 -3.04 21.76
N ASN A 423 0.18 -3.86 21.38
CA ASN A 423 0.28 -5.31 21.52
C ASN A 423 1.41 -5.91 20.67
N ARG A 424 1.66 -7.21 20.85
CA ARG A 424 2.78 -7.90 20.18
C ARG A 424 2.67 -7.92 18.67
N THR A 425 1.45 -7.92 18.13
CA THR A 425 1.20 -7.86 16.69
C THR A 425 1.18 -6.45 16.15
N LYS A 426 1.29 -5.42 17.01
CA LYS A 426 1.21 -4.00 16.67
C LYS A 426 -0.08 -3.63 15.95
N THR A 427 -1.15 -4.37 16.16
CA THR A 427 -2.48 -4.15 15.55
C THR A 427 -3.52 -3.68 16.56
N GLY A 428 -3.15 -3.57 17.84
CA GLY A 428 -4.00 -3.09 18.92
C GLY A 428 -3.19 -2.71 20.15
N ILE A 429 -3.87 -2.61 21.30
CA ILE A 429 -3.30 -2.22 22.59
C ILE A 429 -3.25 -3.45 23.51
N GLU A 430 -2.17 -3.57 24.27
CA GLU A 430 -2.11 -4.44 25.44
C GLU A 430 -1.96 -3.63 26.73
N LEU A 431 -2.69 -4.05 27.76
CA LEU A 431 -2.57 -3.54 29.12
C LEU A 431 -1.85 -4.56 29.98
N ILE A 432 -0.81 -4.12 30.69
CA ILE A 432 0.04 -4.97 31.53
C ILE A 432 -0.01 -4.46 32.96
N ASP A 433 -0.50 -5.29 33.88
CA ASP A 433 -0.41 -5.02 35.31
C ASP A 433 1.05 -5.18 35.80
N THR A 434 1.55 -4.19 36.54
CA THR A 434 2.92 -4.17 37.05
C THR A 434 2.99 -4.36 38.57
N THR A 435 1.84 -4.57 39.24
CA THR A 435 1.77 -4.73 40.71
C THR A 435 2.42 -6.02 41.20
N GLY A 436 2.37 -7.08 40.37
CA GLY A 436 2.73 -8.45 40.77
C GLY A 436 1.74 -9.07 41.77
N ALA A 437 0.61 -8.42 42.05
CA ALA A 437 -0.41 -8.90 42.96
C ALA A 437 -1.34 -9.93 42.29
N THR A 438 -2.03 -10.71 43.12
CA THR A 438 -3.05 -11.68 42.70
C THR A 438 -4.29 -11.56 43.60
N ALA A 439 -4.50 -10.40 44.21
CA ALA A 439 -5.57 -10.16 45.17
C ALA A 439 -6.91 -9.91 44.47
N SER A 440 -6.85 -9.33 43.27
CA SER A 440 -7.95 -9.12 42.34
C SER A 440 -7.56 -9.60 40.94
N ASP A 441 -8.56 -9.74 40.08
CA ASP A 441 -8.36 -9.80 38.63
C ASP A 441 -8.01 -8.41 38.11
N LEU A 442 -7.37 -8.35 36.93
CA LEU A 442 -7.25 -7.13 36.15
C LEU A 442 -8.60 -6.90 35.47
N ILE A 443 -9.28 -5.80 35.77
CA ILE A 443 -10.65 -5.51 35.32
C ILE A 443 -10.66 -4.20 34.55
N ILE A 444 -11.17 -4.25 33.32
CA ILE A 444 -11.45 -3.08 32.49
C ILE A 444 -12.93 -3.14 32.18
N ALA A 445 -13.65 -2.07 32.52
CA ALA A 445 -15.09 -1.97 32.35
C ALA A 445 -15.49 -0.60 31.82
N ASN A 446 -16.65 -0.55 31.15
CA ASN A 446 -17.26 0.70 30.74
C ASN A 446 -17.68 1.51 31.97
N ALA A 447 -17.26 2.78 32.03
CA ALA A 447 -17.71 3.75 33.03
C ALA A 447 -18.62 4.82 32.42
N ASP A 448 -19.07 4.61 31.18
CA ASP A 448 -19.85 5.55 30.38
C ASP A 448 -21.04 4.88 29.66
N ALA A 449 -21.80 5.68 28.91
CA ALA A 449 -22.89 5.22 28.05
C ALA A 449 -22.44 4.92 26.61
N THR A 450 -21.23 5.34 26.25
CA THR A 450 -20.60 5.18 24.93
C THR A 450 -19.95 3.81 24.75
N ASN A 451 -19.85 3.01 25.83
CA ASN A 451 -19.23 1.69 25.86
C ASN A 451 -17.77 1.73 25.38
N SER A 452 -16.99 2.70 25.86
CA SER A 452 -15.62 2.92 25.35
C SER A 452 -14.66 1.77 25.57
N ALA A 453 -14.79 1.00 26.65
CA ALA A 453 -13.99 -0.21 26.85
C ALA A 453 -14.34 -1.31 25.84
N THR A 454 -15.61 -1.42 25.45
CA THR A 454 -16.06 -2.36 24.41
C THR A 454 -15.58 -1.89 23.03
N ALA A 455 -15.65 -0.58 22.74
CA ALA A 455 -15.18 -0.01 21.48
C ALA A 455 -13.68 -0.23 21.25
N LEU A 456 -12.87 -0.16 22.32
CA LEU A 456 -11.45 -0.50 22.30
C LEU A 456 -11.16 -2.01 22.40
N GLN A 457 -12.19 -2.87 22.47
CA GLN A 457 -12.06 -4.32 22.66
C GLN A 457 -11.27 -4.72 23.92
N LEU A 458 -11.27 -3.88 24.95
CA LEU A 458 -10.52 -4.10 26.20
C LEU A 458 -11.41 -4.56 27.36
N GLU A 459 -12.74 -4.48 27.23
CA GLU A 459 -13.69 -4.90 28.28
C GLU A 459 -13.47 -6.37 28.68
N SER A 460 -12.91 -6.57 29.87
CA SER A 460 -12.53 -7.90 30.35
C SER A 460 -12.28 -7.92 31.85
N SER A 461 -12.45 -9.10 32.46
CA SER A 461 -12.04 -9.41 33.83
C SER A 461 -11.18 -10.66 33.76
N SER A 462 -9.87 -10.51 33.97
CA SER A 462 -8.93 -11.61 33.76
C SER A 462 -7.99 -11.82 34.93
N ALA A 463 -7.80 -13.09 35.30
CA ALA A 463 -6.75 -13.52 36.21
C ALA A 463 -5.36 -13.51 35.55
N SER A 464 -5.24 -13.09 34.29
CA SER A 464 -3.98 -12.77 33.61
C SER A 464 -3.38 -11.44 34.07
N VAL A 465 -2.07 -11.28 33.91
CA VAL A 465 -1.35 -10.00 34.09
C VAL A 465 -1.50 -9.12 32.84
N ARG A 466 -2.00 -9.68 31.73
CA ARG A 466 -2.18 -9.00 30.45
C ARG A 466 -3.60 -9.12 29.93
N ILE A 467 -4.10 -8.03 29.36
CA ILE A 467 -5.29 -7.98 28.51
C ILE A 467 -4.86 -7.40 27.16
N ASP A 468 -5.23 -8.07 26.08
CA ASP A 468 -4.92 -7.68 24.70
C ASP A 468 -6.24 -7.36 24.00
N SER A 469 -6.31 -6.21 23.31
CA SER A 469 -7.49 -5.83 22.54
C SER A 469 -7.68 -6.67 21.27
N GLY A 470 -6.68 -7.47 20.88
CA GLY A 470 -6.61 -8.02 19.53
C GLY A 470 -6.39 -6.92 18.49
N SER A 471 -6.90 -7.09 17.28
CA SER A 471 -6.83 -6.06 16.23
C SER A 471 -7.91 -5.00 16.44
N LEU A 472 -7.51 -3.72 16.47
CA LEU A 472 -8.43 -2.58 16.45
C LEU A 472 -8.93 -2.24 15.03
N ASN A 473 -8.57 -3.07 14.04
CA ASN A 473 -9.04 -3.00 12.66
C ASN A 473 -8.76 -1.62 12.02
N LEU A 474 -7.48 -1.20 12.03
CA LEU A 474 -7.05 -0.04 11.24
C LEU A 474 -7.33 -0.31 9.75
N GLN A 475 -8.07 0.59 9.11
CA GLN A 475 -8.32 0.48 7.68
C GLN A 475 -7.06 0.80 6.87
N PHE A 476 -6.52 -0.21 6.18
CA PHE A 476 -5.38 -0.04 5.28
C PHE A 476 -5.72 -0.33 3.81
N VAL A 477 -6.90 -0.89 3.53
CA VAL A 477 -7.46 -0.97 2.18
C VAL A 477 -8.58 0.06 2.03
N THR A 478 -8.45 0.94 1.04
CA THR A 478 -9.41 2.00 0.75
C THR A 478 -9.71 2.11 -0.72
N ASN A 479 -10.72 2.93 -1.08
CA ASN A 479 -10.97 3.30 -2.47
C ASN A 479 -9.77 4.02 -3.11
N ASN A 480 -8.88 4.62 -2.33
CA ASN A 480 -7.71 5.36 -2.81
C ASN A 480 -6.45 4.50 -2.91
N THR A 481 -6.42 3.32 -2.28
CA THR A 481 -5.30 2.37 -2.36
C THR A 481 -4.96 2.09 -3.83
N LYS A 482 -3.71 2.35 -4.22
CA LYS A 482 -3.24 2.10 -5.58
C LYS A 482 -3.20 0.60 -5.83
N ILE A 483 -3.51 0.19 -7.06
CA ILE A 483 -3.46 -1.22 -7.45
C ILE A 483 -2.06 -1.81 -7.30
N ALA A 484 -1.00 -1.02 -7.50
CA ALA A 484 0.38 -1.48 -7.35
C ALA A 484 0.76 -1.78 -5.89
N ASP A 485 0.16 -1.05 -4.94
CA ASP A 485 0.45 -1.18 -3.50
C ASP A 485 -0.44 -2.25 -2.83
N PHE A 486 -1.48 -2.72 -3.52
CA PHE A 486 -2.38 -3.76 -3.02
C PHE A 486 -1.65 -5.10 -2.83
N ASN A 487 -2.15 -5.93 -1.90
CA ASN A 487 -1.61 -7.27 -1.62
C ASN A 487 -0.11 -7.27 -1.24
N GLN A 488 0.27 -6.48 -0.23
CA GLN A 488 1.66 -6.29 0.24
C GLN A 488 2.59 -5.75 -0.86
N GLY A 489 2.10 -4.84 -1.71
CA GLY A 489 2.89 -4.25 -2.80
C GLY A 489 3.17 -5.17 -3.98
N ARG A 490 2.54 -6.35 -4.06
CA ARG A 490 2.63 -7.24 -5.24
C ARG A 490 1.67 -6.82 -6.36
N GLY A 491 0.67 -6.01 -6.01
CA GLY A 491 -0.40 -5.54 -6.86
C GLY A 491 -1.31 -6.64 -7.42
N VAL A 492 -2.04 -6.28 -8.47
CA VAL A 492 -3.03 -7.16 -9.13
C VAL A 492 -2.59 -7.46 -10.55
N ARG A 493 -2.49 -8.75 -10.91
CA ARG A 493 -2.24 -9.14 -12.29
C ARG A 493 -3.50 -8.95 -13.11
N PHE A 494 -3.46 -8.03 -14.07
CA PHE A 494 -4.62 -7.71 -14.88
C PHE A 494 -5.08 -8.87 -15.75
N GLY A 495 -6.36 -9.21 -15.60
CA GLY A 495 -7.05 -10.29 -16.28
C GLY A 495 -8.54 -9.99 -16.46
N SER A 496 -9.29 -10.98 -16.93
CA SER A 496 -10.75 -10.89 -17.01
C SER A 496 -11.39 -11.69 -15.87
N ILE A 497 -12.38 -11.08 -15.21
CA ILE A 497 -13.10 -11.66 -14.08
C ILE A 497 -14.57 -11.79 -14.47
N GLN A 498 -15.16 -12.96 -14.25
CA GLN A 498 -16.58 -13.23 -14.40
C GLN A 498 -17.28 -13.20 -13.04
N PHE A 499 -18.44 -12.57 -13.01
CA PHE A 499 -19.37 -12.53 -11.88
C PHE A 499 -20.65 -13.21 -12.30
N THR A 500 -21.17 -14.09 -11.44
CA THR A 500 -22.47 -14.74 -11.59
C THR A 500 -23.27 -14.47 -10.33
N ASP A 501 -24.45 -13.85 -10.43
CA ASP A 501 -25.29 -13.59 -9.25
C ASP A 501 -26.16 -14.79 -8.86
N SER A 502 -26.87 -14.71 -7.73
CA SER A 502 -27.78 -15.77 -7.26
C SER A 502 -28.96 -16.06 -8.20
N THR A 503 -29.26 -15.21 -9.18
CA THR A 503 -30.28 -15.50 -10.22
C THR A 503 -29.69 -16.23 -11.43
N GLY A 504 -28.37 -16.34 -11.50
CA GLY A 504 -27.63 -16.98 -12.59
C GLY A 504 -27.29 -16.02 -13.74
N GLU A 505 -27.56 -14.72 -13.59
CA GLU A 505 -27.11 -13.71 -14.55
C GLU A 505 -25.59 -13.53 -14.44
N THR A 506 -24.93 -13.35 -15.58
CA THR A 506 -23.47 -13.25 -15.64
C THR A 506 -23.01 -11.94 -16.25
N SER A 507 -21.95 -11.37 -15.70
CA SER A 507 -21.26 -10.21 -16.28
C SER A 507 -19.76 -10.35 -16.06
N ALA A 508 -18.95 -9.62 -16.83
CA ALA A 508 -17.50 -9.72 -16.74
C ALA A 508 -16.84 -8.35 -16.84
N ILE A 509 -15.72 -8.20 -16.14
CA ILE A 509 -14.82 -7.05 -16.26
C ILE A 509 -13.48 -7.53 -16.81
N ASN A 510 -12.83 -6.70 -17.63
CA ASN A 510 -11.47 -6.95 -18.08
C ASN A 510 -10.57 -5.81 -17.57
N LEU A 511 -9.76 -6.11 -16.56
CA LEU A 511 -8.88 -5.14 -15.91
C LEU A 511 -7.74 -4.68 -16.82
N ALA A 512 -7.30 -5.52 -17.77
CA ALA A 512 -6.27 -5.13 -18.73
C ALA A 512 -6.76 -4.05 -19.70
N THR A 513 -8.05 -4.06 -20.04
CA THR A 513 -8.67 -3.00 -20.85
C THR A 513 -9.13 -1.80 -20.04
N LEU A 514 -9.50 -2.01 -18.77
CA LEU A 514 -9.91 -0.94 -17.86
C LEU A 514 -8.69 -0.11 -17.42
N ASN A 515 -7.56 -0.77 -17.22
CA ASN A 515 -6.32 -0.20 -16.66
C ASN A 515 -6.58 0.63 -15.39
N PRO A 516 -7.20 0.04 -14.33
CA PRO A 516 -7.51 0.75 -13.11
C PRO A 516 -6.25 1.21 -12.40
N THR A 517 -6.33 2.37 -11.76
CA THR A 517 -5.22 2.92 -10.96
C THR A 517 -5.38 2.62 -9.48
N THR A 518 -6.64 2.52 -9.02
CA THR A 518 -7.00 2.33 -7.61
C THR A 518 -7.98 1.18 -7.40
N ILE A 519 -8.09 0.72 -6.16
CA ILE A 519 -9.14 -0.20 -5.73
C ILE A 519 -10.53 0.41 -5.93
N GLY A 520 -10.69 1.72 -5.73
CA GLY A 520 -11.94 2.43 -5.99
C GLY A 520 -12.39 2.37 -7.45
N ASP A 521 -11.46 2.39 -8.41
CA ASP A 521 -11.78 2.18 -9.83
C ASP A 521 -12.39 0.79 -10.07
N VAL A 522 -11.87 -0.23 -9.39
CA VAL A 522 -12.37 -1.61 -9.46
C VAL A 522 -13.75 -1.71 -8.81
N VAL A 523 -13.93 -1.20 -7.59
CA VAL A 523 -15.22 -1.16 -6.88
C VAL A 523 -16.29 -0.48 -7.72
N ASN A 524 -15.99 0.72 -8.23
CA ASN A 524 -16.89 1.47 -9.10
C ASN A 524 -17.25 0.71 -10.37
N LYS A 525 -16.32 -0.07 -10.94
CA LYS A 525 -16.59 -0.86 -12.13
C LYS A 525 -17.48 -2.06 -11.83
N ILE A 526 -17.28 -2.74 -10.70
CA ILE A 526 -18.12 -3.85 -10.25
C ILE A 526 -19.55 -3.37 -10.00
N ASN A 527 -19.72 -2.25 -9.30
CA ASN A 527 -21.04 -1.65 -9.02
C ASN A 527 -21.79 -1.17 -10.28
N LYS A 528 -21.10 -1.06 -11.42
CA LYS A 528 -21.67 -0.70 -12.73
C LYS A 528 -21.90 -1.90 -13.65
N LEU A 529 -21.77 -3.13 -13.16
CA LEU A 529 -22.01 -4.34 -13.96
C LEU A 529 -23.48 -4.53 -14.35
N GLY A 530 -24.42 -3.95 -13.59
CA GLY A 530 -25.86 -4.06 -13.84
C GLY A 530 -26.46 -5.42 -13.51
N ILE A 531 -25.73 -6.25 -12.77
CA ILE A 531 -26.21 -7.50 -12.14
C ILE A 531 -26.41 -7.24 -10.64
N GLY A 532 -27.09 -8.12 -9.92
CA GLY A 532 -27.35 -7.94 -8.48
C GLY A 532 -26.12 -8.22 -7.61
N VAL A 533 -25.04 -7.45 -7.79
CA VAL A 533 -23.80 -7.52 -7.01
C VAL A 533 -23.40 -6.12 -6.58
N SER A 534 -23.14 -5.94 -5.29
CA SER A 534 -22.60 -4.71 -4.72
C SER A 534 -21.18 -4.97 -4.21
N ALA A 535 -20.27 -4.05 -4.48
CA ALA A 535 -18.89 -4.05 -4.01
C ALA A 535 -18.64 -2.86 -3.09
N SER A 536 -17.94 -3.09 -1.99
CA SER A 536 -17.45 -2.07 -1.07
C SER A 536 -16.12 -2.50 -0.44
N ILE A 537 -15.54 -1.65 0.40
CA ILE A 537 -14.54 -2.13 1.37
C ILE A 537 -15.26 -2.91 2.46
N ASN A 538 -14.62 -3.94 3.02
CA ASN A 538 -15.18 -4.72 4.13
C ASN A 538 -15.12 -3.97 5.48
N GLU A 539 -15.84 -4.46 6.47
CA GLU A 539 -15.99 -3.80 7.78
C GLU A 539 -14.71 -3.79 8.63
N THR A 540 -13.78 -4.70 8.35
CA THR A 540 -12.46 -4.73 8.98
C THR A 540 -11.48 -3.76 8.32
N GLY A 541 -11.82 -3.20 7.15
CA GLY A 541 -10.97 -2.24 6.43
C GLY A 541 -9.71 -2.84 5.81
N ASP A 542 -9.69 -4.16 5.60
CA ASP A 542 -8.53 -4.91 5.13
C ASP A 542 -8.77 -5.66 3.81
N GLY A 543 -9.92 -5.45 3.17
CA GLY A 543 -10.26 -6.15 1.94
C GLY A 543 -11.50 -5.61 1.22
N LEU A 544 -11.85 -6.27 0.13
CA LEU A 544 -13.07 -6.01 -0.63
C LEU A 544 -14.21 -6.89 -0.14
N LEU A 545 -15.40 -6.31 0.01
CA LEU A 545 -16.64 -7.04 0.28
C LEU A 545 -17.51 -7.04 -0.97
N LEU A 546 -17.95 -8.22 -1.39
CA LEU A 546 -18.99 -8.37 -2.41
C LEU A 546 -20.26 -8.93 -1.77
N VAL A 547 -21.39 -8.25 -1.95
CA VAL A 547 -22.70 -8.68 -1.46
C VAL A 547 -23.62 -8.97 -2.64
N ASP A 548 -24.30 -10.11 -2.61
CA ASP A 548 -25.36 -10.46 -3.55
C ASP A 548 -26.64 -9.68 -3.22
N THR A 549 -27.12 -8.91 -4.17
CA THR A 549 -28.34 -8.11 -4.06
C THR A 549 -29.44 -8.60 -5.00
N ALA A 550 -29.22 -9.70 -5.73
CA ALA A 550 -30.16 -10.22 -6.71
C ALA A 550 -31.31 -11.02 -6.06
N GLY A 551 -31.08 -11.61 -4.88
CA GLY A 551 -32.11 -12.33 -4.10
C GLY A 551 -32.59 -13.64 -4.73
N GLY A 552 -31.78 -14.28 -5.57
CA GLY A 552 -32.06 -15.56 -6.19
C GLY A 552 -31.75 -16.77 -5.29
N SER A 553 -32.01 -17.98 -5.80
CA SER A 553 -31.76 -19.24 -5.05
C SER A 553 -30.36 -19.83 -5.28
N GLY A 554 -29.60 -19.29 -6.23
CA GLY A 554 -28.20 -19.63 -6.44
C GLY A 554 -27.28 -18.90 -5.46
N THR A 555 -25.98 -18.97 -5.68
CA THR A 555 -24.97 -18.25 -4.90
C THR A 555 -24.14 -17.38 -5.81
N LEU A 556 -23.83 -16.16 -5.38
CA LEU A 556 -22.84 -15.33 -6.06
C LEU A 556 -21.52 -16.11 -6.25
N LYS A 557 -20.98 -16.07 -7.46
CA LYS A 557 -19.73 -16.73 -7.85
C LYS A 557 -18.86 -15.78 -8.64
N VAL A 558 -17.57 -15.74 -8.30
CA VAL A 558 -16.57 -14.89 -8.94
C VAL A 558 -15.39 -15.75 -9.35
N GLU A 559 -15.03 -15.70 -10.63
CA GLU A 559 -13.98 -16.54 -11.21
C GLU A 559 -13.12 -15.77 -12.21
N ASP A 560 -11.83 -16.11 -12.25
CA ASP A 560 -10.94 -15.67 -13.30
C ASP A 560 -11.20 -16.41 -14.63
N ILE A 561 -11.20 -15.66 -15.73
CA ILE A 561 -11.38 -16.20 -17.08
C ILE A 561 -10.00 -16.50 -17.70
N ASN A 562 -9.89 -17.60 -18.45
CA ASN A 562 -8.69 -18.02 -19.19
C ASN A 562 -7.44 -18.24 -18.31
N GLY A 563 -7.61 -18.66 -17.05
CA GLY A 563 -6.51 -18.89 -16.13
C GLY A 563 -5.81 -17.61 -15.66
N GLY A 564 -6.54 -16.48 -15.67
CA GLY A 564 -6.12 -15.27 -14.97
C GLY A 564 -6.05 -15.48 -13.45
N SER A 565 -5.62 -14.43 -12.75
CA SER A 565 -5.51 -14.41 -11.29
C SER A 565 -5.95 -13.07 -10.71
N ALA A 566 -6.71 -12.29 -11.46
CA ALA A 566 -7.12 -10.95 -11.06
C ALA A 566 -8.12 -11.02 -9.91
N ALA A 567 -9.08 -11.96 -9.95
CA ALA A 567 -10.02 -12.16 -8.86
C ALA A 567 -9.31 -12.70 -7.61
N LEU A 568 -8.35 -13.62 -7.80
CA LEU A 568 -7.52 -14.14 -6.72
C LEU A 568 -6.67 -13.04 -6.08
N ASP A 569 -5.96 -12.24 -6.88
CA ASP A 569 -5.09 -11.17 -6.39
C ASP A 569 -5.88 -10.07 -5.67
N LEU A 570 -7.16 -9.86 -6.03
CA LEU A 570 -8.12 -8.97 -5.35
C LEU A 570 -8.77 -9.59 -4.09
N GLY A 571 -8.54 -10.88 -3.82
CA GLY A 571 -9.15 -11.61 -2.70
C GLY A 571 -10.63 -11.99 -2.90
N ILE A 572 -11.21 -11.75 -4.08
CA ILE A 572 -12.66 -11.93 -4.32
C ILE A 572 -13.01 -13.19 -5.12
N ALA A 573 -12.03 -14.05 -5.45
CA ALA A 573 -12.29 -15.31 -6.14
C ALA A 573 -13.02 -16.31 -5.23
N GLY A 574 -14.08 -16.94 -5.73
CA GLY A 574 -14.79 -18.00 -5.02
C GLY A 574 -16.30 -17.91 -5.12
N THR A 575 -16.99 -18.58 -4.19
CA THR A 575 -18.45 -18.57 -4.06
C THR A 575 -18.84 -17.90 -2.76
N ALA A 576 -19.90 -17.11 -2.79
CA ALA A 576 -20.42 -16.42 -1.62
C ALA A 576 -20.80 -17.39 -0.50
N THR A 577 -20.51 -16.96 0.72
CA THR A 577 -20.90 -17.59 1.98
C THR A 577 -21.87 -16.67 2.73
N THR A 578 -22.39 -17.14 3.86
CA THR A 578 -23.15 -16.27 4.77
C THR A 578 -22.18 -15.45 5.59
N LEU A 579 -22.27 -14.13 5.48
CA LEU A 579 -21.47 -13.14 6.19
C LEU A 579 -22.37 -12.32 7.12
N ASN A 580 -21.80 -11.79 8.19
CA ASN A 580 -22.49 -10.79 8.99
C ASN A 580 -21.98 -9.41 8.55
N VAL A 581 -22.87 -8.59 8.00
CA VAL A 581 -22.59 -7.24 7.51
C VAL A 581 -23.57 -6.29 8.21
N ASN A 582 -23.06 -5.36 9.00
CA ASN A 582 -23.79 -4.36 9.79
C ASN A 582 -24.79 -5.01 10.76
N GLY A 583 -24.42 -6.18 11.30
CA GLY A 583 -25.30 -6.95 12.19
C GLY A 583 -26.42 -7.71 11.48
N GLN A 584 -26.41 -7.78 10.13
CA GLN A 584 -27.36 -8.53 9.32
C GLN A 584 -26.66 -9.69 8.59
N GLU A 585 -27.35 -10.82 8.43
CA GLU A 585 -26.84 -11.94 7.64
C GLU A 585 -27.04 -11.64 6.15
N GLU A 586 -25.93 -11.54 5.41
CA GLU A 586 -25.89 -11.28 3.98
C GLU A 586 -25.18 -12.43 3.25
N SER A 587 -25.51 -12.64 1.97
CA SER A 587 -24.75 -13.56 1.12
C SER A 587 -23.65 -12.80 0.40
N GLY A 588 -22.39 -13.14 0.65
CA GLY A 588 -21.28 -12.40 0.06
C GLY A 588 -19.93 -13.10 0.07
N ILE A 589 -18.93 -12.44 -0.51
CA ILE A 589 -17.52 -12.84 -0.51
C ILE A 589 -16.75 -11.75 0.23
N ASP A 590 -16.02 -12.13 1.28
CA ASP A 590 -15.11 -11.25 2.01
C ASP A 590 -13.67 -11.53 1.55
N GLY A 591 -13.08 -10.57 0.85
CA GLY A 591 -11.71 -10.59 0.35
C GLY A 591 -10.71 -9.97 1.31
N SER A 592 -10.90 -10.20 2.62
CA SER A 592 -9.97 -9.79 3.68
C SER A 592 -8.55 -10.28 3.39
N LEU A 593 -7.58 -9.36 3.48
CA LEU A 593 -6.15 -9.68 3.41
C LEU A 593 -5.61 -10.26 4.74
N THR A 594 -6.42 -10.26 5.80
CA THR A 594 -6.13 -10.94 7.06
C THR A 594 -6.56 -12.39 6.96
N ILE A 595 -5.60 -13.31 7.07
CA ILE A 595 -5.88 -14.73 6.93
C ILE A 595 -6.17 -15.35 8.29
N ARG A 596 -7.29 -16.09 8.37
CA ARG A 596 -7.70 -16.82 9.57
C ARG A 596 -7.65 -18.32 9.33
N ILE A 597 -6.86 -19.04 10.13
CA ILE A 597 -6.68 -20.48 10.03
C ILE A 597 -7.15 -21.14 11.33
N LYS A 598 -8.19 -21.96 11.23
CA LYS A 598 -8.68 -22.74 12.38
C LYS A 598 -7.77 -23.94 12.65
N THR A 599 -7.46 -24.13 13.93
CA THR A 599 -6.80 -25.32 14.47
C THR A 599 -7.76 -26.07 15.36
N ASP A 600 -7.68 -27.39 15.32
CA ASP A 600 -8.34 -28.28 16.27
C ASP A 600 -7.27 -29.03 17.09
N ALA A 601 -7.71 -29.83 18.06
CA ALA A 601 -6.81 -30.61 18.92
C ALA A 601 -5.97 -31.66 18.19
N GLU A 602 -6.26 -31.96 16.92
CA GLU A 602 -5.51 -32.91 16.11
C GLU A 602 -4.55 -32.23 15.13
N THR A 603 -4.71 -30.92 14.88
CA THR A 603 -3.87 -30.14 13.97
C THR A 603 -2.44 -30.11 14.50
N THR A 604 -1.51 -30.66 13.72
CA THR A 604 -0.08 -30.66 14.03
C THR A 604 0.64 -29.42 13.49
N LEU A 605 1.89 -29.19 13.91
CA LEU A 605 2.74 -28.14 13.35
C LEU A 605 3.00 -28.35 11.84
N ALA A 606 3.13 -29.61 11.40
CA ALA A 606 3.24 -29.95 9.98
C ALA A 606 1.96 -29.60 9.22
N ASP A 607 0.79 -29.96 9.76
CA ASP A 607 -0.50 -29.64 9.14
C ASP A 607 -0.70 -28.13 9.03
N LEU A 608 -0.27 -27.37 10.02
CA LEU A 608 -0.30 -25.90 9.96
C LEU A 608 0.57 -25.38 8.81
N ALA A 609 1.80 -25.89 8.66
CA ALA A 609 2.67 -25.49 7.56
C ALA A 609 2.06 -25.82 6.20
N GLU A 610 1.43 -27.00 6.07
CA GLU A 610 0.72 -27.40 4.87
C GLU A 610 -0.50 -26.51 4.60
N LYS A 611 -1.33 -26.24 5.61
CA LYS A 611 -2.47 -25.31 5.53
C LYS A 611 -2.03 -23.93 5.04
N ILE A 612 -0.95 -23.37 5.60
CA ILE A 612 -0.42 -22.05 5.18
C ILE A 612 0.03 -22.07 3.71
N ASN A 613 0.72 -23.12 3.28
CA ASN A 613 1.22 -23.23 1.91
C ASN A 613 0.13 -23.58 0.89
N ALA A 614 -0.98 -24.17 1.33
CA ALA A 614 -2.13 -24.52 0.49
C ALA A 614 -3.05 -23.31 0.21
N LEU A 615 -2.91 -22.22 0.94
CA LEU A 615 -3.65 -20.98 0.69
C LEU A 615 -3.21 -20.37 -0.65
N GLU A 616 -4.15 -20.27 -1.59
CA GLU A 616 -3.91 -19.56 -2.84
C GLU A 616 -3.65 -18.07 -2.54
N GLY A 617 -2.52 -17.53 -3.02
CA GLY A 617 -2.14 -16.14 -2.74
C GLY A 617 -1.59 -15.90 -1.32
N SER A 618 -1.19 -16.95 -0.58
CA SER A 618 -0.68 -16.84 0.78
C SER A 618 0.37 -15.72 0.96
N PRO A 619 0.27 -14.88 2.00
CA PRO A 619 1.22 -13.80 2.25
C PRO A 619 2.61 -14.32 2.66
N VAL A 620 2.68 -15.54 3.20
CA VAL A 620 3.89 -16.16 3.70
C VAL A 620 4.06 -17.58 3.16
N SER A 621 5.29 -18.06 3.09
CA SER A 621 5.60 -19.47 2.89
C SER A 621 6.08 -20.10 4.18
N ALA A 622 5.63 -21.32 4.46
CA ALA A 622 5.91 -22.04 5.70
C ALA A 622 6.84 -23.23 5.48
N SER A 623 7.81 -23.43 6.38
CA SER A 623 8.72 -24.56 6.35
C SER A 623 9.10 -25.05 7.75
N ILE A 624 9.34 -26.35 7.89
CA ILE A 624 9.79 -26.95 9.16
C ILE A 624 11.32 -27.01 9.18
N LEU A 625 11.92 -26.32 10.14
CA LEU A 625 13.35 -26.33 10.40
C LEU A 625 13.69 -27.38 11.46
N ASN A 626 14.44 -28.42 11.06
CA ASN A 626 14.92 -29.46 11.96
C ASN A 626 16.26 -29.06 12.60
N LEU A 627 16.28 -28.88 13.92
CA LEU A 627 17.46 -28.43 14.65
C LEU A 627 18.26 -29.61 15.21
N ASN A 628 18.61 -30.58 14.36
CA ASN A 628 19.21 -31.89 14.69
C ASN A 628 20.26 -31.91 15.83
N ALA A 629 21.02 -30.83 16.06
CA ALA A 629 22.00 -30.70 17.14
C ALA A 629 21.45 -30.18 18.49
N SER A 630 20.35 -29.41 18.48
CA SER A 630 19.68 -28.85 19.66
C SER A 630 18.46 -29.65 20.12
N GLY A 631 18.00 -30.59 19.29
CA GLY A 631 16.76 -31.34 19.48
C GLY A 631 15.53 -30.51 19.12
N GLY A 632 14.56 -31.10 18.43
CA GLY A 632 13.29 -30.46 18.09
C GLY A 632 13.24 -29.75 16.74
N VAL A 633 12.11 -29.10 16.49
CA VAL A 633 11.76 -28.42 15.24
C VAL A 633 11.25 -27.00 15.50
N ARG A 634 11.37 -26.13 14.50
CA ARG A 634 10.71 -24.82 14.46
C ARG A 634 9.93 -24.66 13.17
N LEU A 635 8.85 -23.91 13.20
CA LEU A 635 8.18 -23.41 12.01
C LEU A 635 8.84 -22.09 11.62
N LEU A 636 9.39 -22.05 10.41
CA LEU A 636 9.92 -20.85 9.77
C LEU A 636 8.88 -20.34 8.77
N LEU A 637 8.55 -19.06 8.88
CA LEU A 637 7.69 -18.36 7.95
C LEU A 637 8.52 -17.29 7.26
N ASN A 638 8.45 -17.26 5.93
CA ASN A 638 9.13 -16.27 5.11
C ASN A 638 8.07 -15.48 4.34
N SER A 639 8.12 -14.15 4.44
CA SER A 639 7.21 -13.32 3.65
C SER A 639 7.46 -13.51 2.16
N ASN A 640 6.37 -13.62 1.40
CA ASN A 640 6.43 -13.72 -0.07
C ASN A 640 6.60 -12.33 -0.72
N ALA A 641 6.40 -11.25 0.04
CA ALA A 641 6.71 -9.89 -0.36
C ALA A 641 8.04 -9.42 0.28
N SER A 642 8.74 -8.55 -0.43
CA SER A 642 9.93 -7.86 0.08
C SER A 642 9.56 -6.48 0.62
N GLY A 643 10.48 -5.88 1.37
CA GLY A 643 10.26 -4.53 1.88
C GLY A 643 9.43 -4.49 3.17
N SER A 644 9.16 -3.28 3.63
CA SER A 644 8.29 -2.97 4.76
C SER A 644 6.85 -3.44 4.50
N GLN A 645 6.38 -3.34 3.25
CA GLN A 645 5.06 -3.84 2.83
C GLN A 645 4.92 -5.36 2.95
N GLY A 646 6.03 -6.10 2.97
CA GLY A 646 6.03 -7.54 3.21
C GLY A 646 5.96 -7.94 4.68
N ARG A 647 5.77 -6.98 5.59
CA ARG A 647 5.61 -7.24 7.03
C ARG A 647 4.31 -8.00 7.30
N VAL A 648 4.42 -9.03 8.12
CA VAL A 648 3.33 -9.89 8.57
C VAL A 648 3.46 -10.08 10.08
N THR A 649 2.33 -10.14 10.77
CA THR A 649 2.28 -10.54 12.19
C THR A 649 1.31 -11.67 12.39
N ILE A 650 1.53 -12.46 13.44
CA ILE A 650 0.74 -13.65 13.71
C ILE A 650 0.24 -13.59 15.13
N ALA A 651 -1.07 -13.61 15.27
CA ALA A 651 -1.77 -13.76 16.53
C ALA A 651 -2.40 -15.16 16.61
N GLY A 652 -2.60 -15.64 17.83
CA GLY A 652 -3.34 -16.87 18.08
C GLY A 652 -3.06 -17.43 19.46
N GLU A 653 -4.10 -17.91 20.12
CA GLU A 653 -4.00 -18.57 21.44
C GLU A 653 -3.62 -20.06 21.33
N VAL A 654 -3.15 -20.48 20.15
CA VAL A 654 -2.89 -21.90 19.84
C VAL A 654 -1.57 -22.43 20.44
N GLY A 655 -0.90 -21.63 21.27
CA GLY A 655 0.35 -22.01 21.95
C GLY A 655 1.62 -21.87 21.11
N ILE A 656 1.57 -21.15 19.98
CA ILE A 656 2.73 -20.85 19.14
C ILE A 656 3.11 -19.37 19.27
N GLY A 657 4.36 -19.12 19.69
CA GLY A 657 4.94 -17.78 19.68
C GLY A 657 5.92 -17.66 18.52
N PHE A 658 5.88 -16.54 17.81
CA PHE A 658 6.86 -16.21 16.78
C PHE A 658 7.80 -15.11 17.24
N SER A 659 9.06 -15.21 16.84
CA SER A 659 10.06 -14.15 16.96
C SER A 659 10.62 -13.83 15.58
N GLU A 660 10.72 -12.54 15.29
CA GLU A 660 11.35 -12.05 14.07
C GLU A 660 12.85 -12.31 14.10
N THR A 661 13.36 -12.94 13.05
CA THR A 661 14.79 -13.20 12.85
C THR A 661 15.40 -12.32 11.76
N SER A 662 14.54 -11.75 10.92
CA SER A 662 14.90 -10.84 9.84
C SER A 662 13.73 -9.91 9.62
N GLU A 663 13.98 -8.60 9.69
CA GLU A 663 12.98 -7.58 9.41
C GLU A 663 12.73 -7.43 7.90
N GLY A 664 11.47 -7.22 7.54
CA GLY A 664 11.11 -6.76 6.20
C GLY A 664 11.40 -5.27 6.10
N ARG A 665 12.34 -4.87 5.25
CA ARG A 665 12.75 -3.47 5.11
C ARG A 665 13.00 -3.10 3.65
N ASP A 666 12.72 -1.86 3.32
CA ASP A 666 12.81 -1.34 1.96
C ASP A 666 14.26 -1.13 1.51
N ALA A 667 14.46 -1.26 0.20
CA ALA A 667 15.69 -0.83 -0.45
C ALA A 667 15.80 0.70 -0.36
N LEU A 668 17.01 1.22 -0.21
CA LEU A 668 17.25 2.65 -0.10
C LEU A 668 18.30 3.12 -1.10
N LEU A 669 17.93 4.16 -1.85
CA LEU A 669 18.80 4.84 -2.79
C LEU A 669 18.83 6.33 -2.44
N ALA A 670 20.01 6.87 -2.15
CA ALA A 670 20.16 8.29 -1.87
C ALA A 670 20.68 9.03 -3.12
N PHE A 671 20.00 10.10 -3.52
CA PHE A 671 20.37 10.98 -4.62
C PHE A 671 20.99 12.28 -4.11
N GLY A 672 22.15 12.66 -4.66
CA GLY A 672 22.84 13.89 -4.26
C GLY A 672 23.49 13.85 -2.86
N ALA A 673 23.47 12.68 -2.19
CA ALA A 673 24.10 12.45 -0.90
C ALA A 673 25.63 12.64 -0.95
N ASN A 674 26.20 13.11 0.15
CA ASN A 674 27.64 13.30 0.34
C ASN A 674 28.05 13.06 1.80
N GLU A 675 29.31 13.36 2.14
CA GLU A 675 29.87 13.13 3.48
C GLU A 675 29.15 13.90 4.60
N SER A 676 28.43 14.98 4.28
CA SER A 676 27.78 15.85 5.28
C SER A 676 26.26 15.96 5.12
N SER A 677 25.69 15.47 4.01
CA SER A 677 24.25 15.51 3.72
C SER A 677 23.77 14.17 3.18
N GLY A 678 22.61 13.73 3.67
CA GLY A 678 21.93 12.51 3.20
C GLY A 678 21.31 12.65 1.81
N GLY A 679 21.24 13.86 1.25
CA GLY A 679 20.55 14.10 -0.02
C GLY A 679 19.06 13.77 0.04
N VAL A 680 18.47 13.48 -1.13
CA VAL A 680 17.10 12.97 -1.23
C VAL A 680 17.14 11.46 -1.14
N LEU A 681 16.46 10.90 -0.14
CA LEU A 681 16.38 9.46 0.04
C LEU A 681 15.13 8.94 -0.66
N VAL A 682 15.25 7.86 -1.43
CA VAL A 682 14.10 7.18 -2.02
C VAL A 682 14.10 5.73 -1.62
N SER A 683 12.93 5.23 -1.23
CA SER A 683 12.70 3.84 -0.86
C SER A 683 11.99 3.07 -1.97
N SER A 684 12.17 1.75 -1.98
CA SER A 684 11.40 0.82 -2.79
C SER A 684 11.19 -0.47 -2.00
N SER A 685 9.98 -1.03 -2.08
CA SER A 685 9.67 -2.34 -1.49
C SER A 685 10.43 -3.48 -2.17
N SER A 686 10.99 -3.23 -3.36
CA SER A 686 11.86 -4.14 -4.08
C SER A 686 13.25 -3.53 -4.26
N ASN A 687 14.17 -4.25 -4.89
CA ASN A 687 15.47 -3.69 -5.26
C ASN A 687 15.41 -2.81 -6.52
N ASP A 688 14.24 -2.70 -7.16
CA ASP A 688 14.04 -1.97 -8.40
C ASP A 688 13.41 -0.59 -8.13
N PHE A 689 13.96 0.43 -8.77
CA PHE A 689 13.50 1.81 -8.72
C PHE A 689 13.19 2.28 -10.13
N THR A 690 11.93 2.69 -10.33
CA THR A 690 11.44 3.23 -11.61
C THR A 690 10.95 4.67 -11.39
N GLY A 691 11.03 5.50 -12.42
CA GLY A 691 10.50 6.88 -12.36
C GLY A 691 11.34 7.88 -11.56
N LEU A 692 12.48 7.48 -10.99
CA LEU A 692 13.43 8.41 -10.34
C LEU A 692 14.01 9.42 -11.34
N VAL A 693 14.35 8.91 -12.51
CA VAL A 693 14.73 9.68 -13.69
C VAL A 693 13.93 9.08 -14.83
N ASP A 694 13.25 9.93 -15.60
CA ASP A 694 12.42 9.49 -16.71
C ASP A 694 13.22 8.56 -17.64
N ASP A 695 12.58 7.46 -18.03
CA ASP A 695 13.13 6.43 -18.91
C ASP A 695 14.39 5.69 -18.40
N LEU A 696 14.71 5.79 -17.09
CA LEU A 696 15.70 4.96 -16.41
C LEU A 696 15.07 4.05 -15.36
N GLU A 697 15.65 2.87 -15.23
CA GLU A 697 15.36 1.95 -14.14
C GLU A 697 16.66 1.50 -13.48
N PHE A 698 16.66 1.56 -12.16
CA PHE A 698 17.81 1.28 -11.31
C PHE A 698 17.52 0.04 -10.47
N THR A 699 18.48 -0.88 -10.40
CA THR A 699 18.38 -2.07 -9.55
C THR A 699 19.55 -2.07 -8.57
N ILE A 700 19.27 -2.09 -7.27
CA ILE A 700 20.29 -2.24 -6.23
C ILE A 700 20.74 -3.71 -6.19
N THR A 701 22.00 -3.95 -6.53
CA THR A 701 22.64 -5.27 -6.51
C THR A 701 23.61 -5.44 -5.36
N GLY A 702 23.97 -4.34 -4.68
CA GLY A 702 24.88 -4.27 -3.54
C GLY A 702 24.82 -2.89 -2.88
N THR A 703 25.51 -2.70 -1.75
CA THR A 703 25.61 -1.40 -1.07
C THR A 703 26.93 -0.69 -1.39
N SER A 704 26.94 0.63 -1.27
CA SER A 704 28.15 1.45 -1.44
C SER A 704 28.17 2.58 -0.42
N THR A 705 29.35 2.88 0.13
CA THR A 705 29.57 4.07 0.97
C THR A 705 30.04 5.28 0.15
N THR A 706 30.35 5.08 -1.14
CA THR A 706 30.79 6.14 -2.05
C THR A 706 29.78 6.35 -3.17
N PRO A 707 29.64 7.57 -3.71
CA PRO A 707 28.71 7.84 -4.81
C PRO A 707 29.02 7.05 -6.07
N VAL A 708 28.00 6.36 -6.59
CA VAL A 708 27.98 5.67 -7.88
C VAL A 708 27.47 6.65 -8.93
N THR A 709 28.29 6.93 -9.94
CA THR A 709 27.93 7.80 -11.06
C THR A 709 27.29 6.99 -12.17
N VAL A 710 26.11 7.41 -12.59
CA VAL A 710 25.37 6.89 -13.73
C VAL A 710 25.46 7.90 -14.86
N SER A 711 26.10 7.51 -15.97
CA SER A 711 26.31 8.36 -17.13
C SER A 711 25.41 7.92 -18.28
N VAL A 712 24.54 8.82 -18.73
CA VAL A 712 23.69 8.68 -19.90
C VAL A 712 24.30 9.49 -21.03
N SER A 713 24.64 8.83 -22.13
CA SER A 713 25.18 9.48 -23.32
C SER A 713 24.39 9.09 -24.56
N GLN A 714 24.15 10.05 -25.45
CA GLN A 714 23.56 9.77 -26.76
C GLN A 714 24.56 8.99 -27.60
N SER A 715 24.10 7.90 -28.21
CA SER A 715 24.91 6.97 -29.00
C SER A 715 25.25 7.52 -30.38
#